data_AF-A0A919Y9S2-F1
#
_entry.id   AF-A0A919Y9S2-F1
#
_cell.length_a   1.000
_cell.length_b   1.000
_cell.length_c   1.000
_cell.angle_alpha   90.00
_cell.angle_beta   90.00
_cell.angle_gamma   90.00
#
_symmetry.space_group_name_H-M   'P 1'
#
loop_
_entity.id
_entity.type
_entity.pdbx_description
1 polymer ?
#
loop_
_entity_poly.entity_id
_entity_poly.type
_entity_poly.pdbx_seq_one_letter_code
_entity_poly.pdbx_strand_id
1 'polypeptide(L)'
;MASNTPNLGLLKKDPVTDGNDTFNIKTMLNDNWDKIDKAVKDVQDGLADIKIPDASLTQKGIVQLSNATDGTRENVAATEKAIKSAYDQGKVAQDNLTTHLASTTHKQVSGVTQSGRFSSAEGLNTTASGDYSHAEGYQTIASGSRSHAEGYLTKASNSDSHAEGYNTEASGDTAHAEGGNTKARGMYSHAEGYQTIAGGDYSHVEGRNTFAMGYVSHAEGNKTIATNSYTGIVKSQDNANRTLFLSLDGYIFEAVFKPGDFVWAVCEDREISPYKVKIVSSDSTKKTVTLENEIDKKLKYILKEKEIYTYFYPSHSEGVETIASGDGSHAEGFKTLATGYWAHAEGSDTIADGNSSHAEGTSTIASGMYSHAEGCGTEASRADAHAEGRNTKATGWASHSEGKETIASGDFTHAEGLGTDTNGYECSHIMGQYGNAKETGSWHLANGSYNAKGLAARISYRGGMYSSGSYSSNGADYAEMFEWLDQNQDNEDRVGYFVTLDGEYIRKVTSKDDYILGIVSANPSVIGDNHDLNWKGRFLTDDWGRTRYGLIDVPAVTETRIIINEEDGTENEETIEIKSAKQEWQPLVNPEWNPDEYYTRREKRPEWSAVGMMGKLLVRDDGTCKVNGYCQSNDDGIATASDRGYRVMERVAENIIRVVIK
;
A
#
# COMPACT_ATOMS: atom_id res chain seq x y z
N MET A 1 -99.38 -116.50 15.20
CA MET A 1 -98.78 -116.36 13.85
C MET A 1 -97.45 -115.65 14.03
N ALA A 2 -96.37 -116.42 13.95
CA ALA A 2 -94.98 -115.96 14.03
C ALA A 2 -94.71 -114.69 13.17
N SER A 3 -93.89 -113.77 13.68
CA SER A 3 -93.54 -112.49 13.02
C SER A 3 -92.03 -112.38 12.75
N ASN A 4 -91.61 -111.62 11.72
CA ASN A 4 -90.19 -111.46 11.39
C ASN A 4 -89.58 -110.16 11.97
N THR A 5 -88.24 -110.09 12.10
CA THR A 5 -87.53 -108.83 12.39
C THR A 5 -87.46 -107.92 11.15
N PRO A 6 -87.47 -106.58 11.30
CA PRO A 6 -87.61 -105.67 10.17
C PRO A 6 -86.37 -105.55 9.25
N ASN A 7 -85.15 -105.64 9.79
CA ASN A 7 -83.93 -105.42 8.98
C ASN A 7 -83.40 -106.68 8.31
N LEU A 8 -83.52 -107.82 8.98
CA LEU A 8 -82.93 -109.09 8.53
C LEU A 8 -83.98 -110.17 8.26
N GLY A 9 -85.27 -109.89 8.49
CA GLY A 9 -86.34 -110.84 8.23
C GLY A 9 -86.21 -112.13 9.04
N LEU A 10 -85.72 -112.06 10.28
CA LEU A 10 -85.50 -113.21 11.15
C LEU A 10 -86.82 -113.65 11.78
N LEU A 11 -87.16 -114.94 11.68
CA LEU A 11 -88.42 -115.47 12.21
C LEU A 11 -88.40 -115.47 13.75
N LYS A 12 -89.46 -114.93 14.37
CA LYS A 12 -89.67 -114.94 15.83
C LYS A 12 -90.90 -115.78 16.17
N LYS A 13 -90.75 -116.70 17.14
CA LYS A 13 -91.85 -117.51 17.67
C LYS A 13 -92.37 -116.87 18.96
N ASP A 14 -93.68 -116.77 19.10
CA ASP A 14 -94.36 -116.26 20.28
C ASP A 14 -94.93 -117.44 21.09
N PRO A 15 -94.49 -117.66 22.33
CA PRO A 15 -94.92 -118.80 23.14
C PRO A 15 -96.42 -118.77 23.49
N VAL A 16 -97.10 -117.62 23.40
CA VAL A 16 -98.53 -117.50 23.72
C VAL A 16 -99.41 -117.83 22.51
N THR A 17 -99.01 -117.41 21.30
CA THR A 17 -99.84 -117.57 20.09
C THR A 17 -99.47 -118.74 19.20
N ASP A 18 -98.26 -119.29 19.28
CA ASP A 18 -97.80 -120.35 18.37
C ASP A 18 -97.83 -121.77 19.00
N GLY A 19 -98.40 -121.93 20.20
CA GLY A 19 -98.72 -123.21 20.85
C GLY A 19 -97.52 -124.13 21.15
N ASN A 20 -97.81 -125.34 21.66
CA ASN A 20 -96.80 -126.37 21.99
C ASN A 20 -96.15 -127.05 20.77
N ASP A 21 -96.22 -126.44 19.58
CA ASP A 21 -95.51 -126.94 18.41
C ASP A 21 -94.00 -126.97 18.69
N THR A 22 -93.38 -128.13 18.53
CA THR A 22 -91.95 -128.35 18.76
C THR A 22 -91.10 -127.32 17.99
N PHE A 23 -90.15 -126.67 18.68
CA PHE A 23 -89.24 -125.68 18.11
C PHE A 23 -88.49 -126.24 16.89
N ASN A 24 -88.71 -125.66 15.70
CA ASN A 24 -88.01 -126.08 14.49
C ASN A 24 -86.62 -125.41 14.43
N ILE A 25 -85.60 -126.17 14.82
CA ILE A 25 -84.21 -125.73 14.87
C ILE A 25 -83.71 -125.19 13.52
N LYS A 26 -84.16 -125.78 12.40
CA LYS A 26 -83.68 -125.36 11.08
C LYS A 26 -84.11 -123.93 10.77
N THR A 27 -85.40 -123.63 10.97
CA THR A 27 -85.94 -122.31 10.63
C THR A 27 -85.62 -121.24 11.68
N MET A 28 -85.65 -121.60 12.97
CA MET A 28 -85.50 -120.62 14.06
C MET A 28 -84.04 -120.34 14.43
N LEU A 29 -83.15 -121.30 14.22
CA LEU A 29 -81.73 -121.17 14.54
C LEU A 29 -80.91 -121.01 13.27
N ASN A 30 -80.82 -122.04 12.44
CA ASN A 30 -79.86 -122.08 11.32
C ASN A 30 -80.17 -121.00 10.27
N ASP A 31 -81.40 -120.96 9.76
CA ASP A 31 -81.80 -120.00 8.71
C ASP A 31 -81.69 -118.55 9.21
N ASN A 32 -81.94 -118.29 10.50
CA ASN A 32 -81.76 -116.97 11.09
C ASN A 32 -80.28 -116.62 11.29
N TRP A 33 -79.44 -117.57 11.70
CA TRP A 33 -77.99 -117.37 11.83
C TRP A 33 -77.32 -117.13 10.47
N ASP A 34 -77.71 -117.86 9.43
CA ASP A 34 -77.18 -117.66 8.07
C ASP A 34 -77.52 -116.24 7.54
N LYS A 35 -78.71 -115.74 7.85
CA LYS A 35 -79.11 -114.37 7.51
C LYS A 35 -78.28 -113.31 8.26
N ILE A 36 -77.95 -113.57 9.52
CA ILE A 36 -77.08 -112.67 10.30
C ILE A 36 -75.65 -112.69 9.74
N ASP A 37 -75.09 -113.87 9.47
CA ASP A 37 -73.72 -114.02 8.96
C ASP A 37 -73.54 -113.30 7.62
N LYS A 38 -74.50 -113.47 6.70
CA LYS A 38 -74.50 -112.73 5.43
C LYS A 38 -74.54 -111.22 5.62
N ALA A 39 -75.39 -110.71 6.51
CA ALA A 39 -75.48 -109.27 6.75
C ALA A 39 -74.20 -108.69 7.38
N VAL A 40 -73.53 -109.45 8.25
CA VAL A 40 -72.23 -109.07 8.80
C VAL A 40 -71.18 -109.03 7.69
N LYS A 41 -71.19 -109.99 6.78
CA LYS A 41 -70.30 -110.03 5.62
C LYS A 41 -70.51 -108.83 4.69
N ASP A 42 -71.75 -108.48 4.37
CA ASP A 42 -72.09 -107.33 3.53
C ASP A 42 -71.60 -106.01 4.14
N VAL A 43 -71.67 -105.85 5.48
CA VAL A 43 -71.12 -104.68 6.18
C VAL A 43 -69.58 -104.67 6.14
N GLN A 44 -68.93 -105.81 6.34
CA GLN A 44 -67.46 -105.92 6.24
C GLN A 44 -66.96 -105.56 4.84
N ASP A 45 -67.64 -106.04 3.79
CA ASP A 45 -67.26 -105.77 2.41
C ASP A 45 -67.50 -104.29 2.06
N GLY A 46 -68.57 -103.68 2.59
CA GLY A 46 -68.83 -102.24 2.46
C GLY A 46 -67.79 -101.32 3.14
N LEU A 47 -67.13 -101.78 4.21
CA LEU A 47 -66.03 -101.03 4.85
C LEU A 47 -64.69 -101.20 4.12
N ALA A 48 -64.48 -102.30 3.39
CA ALA A 48 -63.21 -102.58 2.72
C ALA A 48 -62.95 -101.68 1.49
N ASP A 49 -64.00 -101.13 0.86
CA ASP A 49 -63.94 -100.40 -0.42
C ASP A 49 -63.91 -98.86 -0.31
N ILE A 50 -63.75 -98.30 0.90
CA ILE A 50 -63.60 -96.84 1.06
C ILE A 50 -62.16 -96.42 0.68
N LYS A 51 -61.96 -95.94 -0.56
CA LYS A 51 -60.72 -95.27 -1.01
C LYS A 51 -60.85 -93.75 -0.96
N ILE A 52 -59.97 -93.09 -0.20
CA ILE A 52 -59.83 -91.63 -0.17
C ILE A 52 -58.58 -91.25 -1.00
N PRO A 53 -58.68 -90.37 -2.02
CA PRO A 53 -57.54 -90.01 -2.89
C PRO A 53 -56.52 -89.09 -2.17
N ASP A 54 -55.32 -88.95 -2.73
CA ASP A 54 -54.32 -87.97 -2.28
C ASP A 54 -54.73 -86.53 -2.63
N ALA A 55 -54.31 -85.56 -1.80
CA ALA A 55 -54.60 -84.14 -2.01
C ALA A 55 -53.73 -83.53 -3.12
N SER A 56 -54.31 -82.60 -3.89
CA SER A 56 -53.61 -81.72 -4.83
C SER A 56 -54.09 -80.28 -4.66
N LEU A 57 -53.50 -79.33 -5.41
CA LEU A 57 -53.93 -77.93 -5.39
C LEU A 57 -55.40 -77.73 -5.82
N THR A 58 -56.01 -78.71 -6.49
CA THR A 58 -57.39 -78.64 -6.99
C THR A 58 -58.29 -79.79 -6.54
N GLN A 59 -57.75 -80.81 -5.84
CA GLN A 59 -58.50 -81.97 -5.36
C GLN A 59 -58.27 -82.19 -3.85
N LYS A 60 -59.36 -82.29 -3.08
CA LYS A 60 -59.29 -82.64 -1.65
C LYS A 60 -58.90 -84.12 -1.50
N GLY A 61 -57.99 -84.41 -0.57
CA GLY A 61 -57.50 -85.76 -0.33
C GLY A 61 -56.60 -85.86 0.91
N ILE A 62 -55.89 -86.98 1.05
CA ILE A 62 -54.88 -87.21 2.11
C ILE A 62 -53.57 -86.51 1.70
N VAL A 63 -52.92 -85.79 2.62
CA VAL A 63 -51.66 -85.07 2.36
C VAL A 63 -50.55 -85.56 3.28
N GLN A 64 -49.33 -85.73 2.75
CA GLN A 64 -48.15 -86.06 3.56
C GLN A 64 -47.57 -84.79 4.19
N LEU A 65 -47.15 -84.88 5.46
CA LEU A 65 -46.54 -83.76 6.18
C LEU A 65 -45.02 -83.70 5.97
N SER A 66 -44.46 -82.48 5.87
CA SER A 66 -43.02 -82.24 5.70
C SER A 66 -42.47 -81.29 6.77
N ASN A 67 -41.28 -81.61 7.28
CA ASN A 67 -40.50 -80.76 8.20
C ASN A 67 -39.44 -79.89 7.50
N ALA A 68 -39.31 -79.97 6.17
CA ALA A 68 -38.36 -79.16 5.42
C ALA A 68 -38.75 -77.67 5.45
N THR A 69 -37.78 -76.78 5.64
CA THR A 69 -37.96 -75.31 5.66
C THR A 69 -37.54 -74.63 4.37
N ASP A 70 -36.99 -75.40 3.42
CA ASP A 70 -36.41 -74.99 2.15
C ASP A 70 -36.88 -75.88 0.98
N GLY A 71 -37.95 -76.66 1.20
CA GLY A 71 -38.43 -77.64 0.22
C GLY A 71 -39.13 -77.01 -0.99
N THR A 72 -39.02 -77.66 -2.15
CA THR A 72 -39.64 -77.24 -3.42
C THR A 72 -40.84 -78.09 -3.85
N ARG A 73 -41.30 -79.01 -2.99
CA ARG A 73 -42.40 -79.94 -3.28
C ARG A 73 -43.76 -79.29 -3.04
N GLU A 74 -44.68 -79.44 -3.99
CA GLU A 74 -46.04 -78.88 -3.91
C GLU A 74 -47.10 -79.88 -3.41
N ASN A 75 -46.74 -81.16 -3.23
CA ASN A 75 -47.66 -82.24 -2.83
C ASN A 75 -47.57 -82.62 -1.34
N VAL A 76 -46.98 -81.76 -0.51
CA VAL A 76 -46.84 -81.97 0.95
C VAL A 76 -47.29 -80.73 1.71
N ALA A 77 -47.85 -80.91 2.91
CA ALA A 77 -48.17 -79.80 3.80
C ALA A 77 -47.02 -79.54 4.78
N ALA A 78 -46.71 -78.27 5.03
CA ALA A 78 -45.73 -77.90 6.05
C ALA A 78 -46.26 -78.27 7.44
N THR A 79 -45.39 -78.88 8.25
CA THR A 79 -45.65 -79.09 9.68
C THR A 79 -45.52 -77.78 10.46
N GLU A 80 -46.15 -77.71 11.62
CA GLU A 80 -45.94 -76.61 12.58
C GLU A 80 -44.46 -76.42 12.93
N LYS A 81 -43.69 -77.52 13.03
CA LYS A 81 -42.25 -77.49 13.28
C LYS A 81 -41.46 -76.85 12.13
N ALA A 82 -41.81 -77.12 10.86
CA ALA A 82 -41.18 -76.45 9.72
C ALA A 82 -41.45 -74.93 9.76
N ILE A 83 -42.69 -74.54 10.04
CA ILE A 83 -43.08 -73.13 10.12
C ILE A 83 -42.32 -72.44 11.26
N LYS A 84 -42.26 -73.07 12.44
CA LYS A 84 -41.51 -72.56 13.60
C LYS A 84 -40.03 -72.41 13.30
N SER A 85 -39.42 -73.39 12.65
CA SER A 85 -37.99 -73.36 12.33
C SER A 85 -37.66 -72.29 11.29
N ALA A 86 -38.50 -72.08 10.28
CA ALA A 86 -38.36 -70.97 9.32
C ALA A 86 -38.57 -69.61 9.99
N TYR A 87 -39.54 -69.50 10.89
CA TYR A 87 -39.78 -68.30 11.69
C TYR A 87 -38.57 -67.97 12.59
N ASP A 88 -38.01 -68.96 13.28
CA ASP A 88 -36.83 -68.78 14.13
C ASP A 88 -35.62 -68.33 13.32
N GLN A 89 -35.40 -68.89 12.12
CA GLN A 89 -34.33 -68.45 11.22
C GLN A 89 -34.54 -67.01 10.74
N GLY A 90 -35.78 -66.64 10.37
CA GLY A 90 -36.13 -65.27 10.02
C GLY A 90 -35.94 -64.29 11.19
N LYS A 91 -36.26 -64.72 12.40
CA LYS A 91 -36.05 -63.93 13.63
C LYS A 91 -34.57 -63.75 13.94
N VAL A 92 -33.75 -64.79 13.82
CA VAL A 92 -32.29 -64.68 13.97
C VAL A 92 -31.69 -63.74 12.93
N ALA A 93 -32.16 -63.80 11.67
CA ALA A 93 -31.73 -62.87 10.64
C ALA A 93 -32.15 -61.42 10.96
N GLN A 94 -33.35 -61.21 11.49
CA GLN A 94 -33.83 -59.91 11.97
C GLN A 94 -33.00 -59.41 13.16
N ASP A 95 -32.75 -60.25 14.16
CA ASP A 95 -31.94 -59.93 15.34
C ASP A 95 -30.49 -59.61 14.95
N ASN A 96 -29.92 -60.36 14.00
CA ASN A 96 -28.60 -60.08 13.42
C ASN A 96 -28.58 -58.76 12.65
N LEU A 97 -29.63 -58.43 11.89
CA LEU A 97 -29.76 -57.16 11.20
C LEU A 97 -29.88 -56.00 12.20
N THR A 98 -30.70 -56.14 13.23
CA THR A 98 -30.82 -55.17 14.33
C THR A 98 -29.51 -54.99 15.07
N THR A 99 -28.77 -56.08 15.33
CA THR A 99 -27.45 -56.04 15.95
C THR A 99 -26.41 -55.39 15.03
N HIS A 100 -26.47 -55.67 13.72
CA HIS A 100 -25.55 -55.08 12.76
C HIS A 100 -25.81 -53.57 12.63
N LEU A 101 -27.07 -53.14 12.51
CA LEU A 101 -27.50 -51.73 12.59
C LEU A 101 -27.10 -51.05 13.90
N ALA A 102 -27.12 -51.77 15.02
CA ALA A 102 -26.64 -51.26 16.30
C ALA A 102 -25.11 -51.25 16.43
N SER A 103 -24.39 -51.98 15.57
CA SER A 103 -22.92 -52.00 15.50
C SER A 103 -22.34 -51.12 14.38
N THR A 104 -23.17 -50.73 13.39
CA THR A 104 -22.84 -49.80 12.31
C THR A 104 -23.27 -48.36 12.60
N THR A 105 -23.71 -48.05 13.83
CA THR A 105 -23.47 -46.72 14.37
C THR A 105 -21.97 -46.49 14.29
N HIS A 106 -21.59 -45.57 13.39
CA HIS A 106 -20.29 -44.91 13.39
C HIS A 106 -19.90 -44.74 14.85
N LYS A 107 -18.91 -45.51 15.31
CA LYS A 107 -18.48 -45.57 16.70
C LYS A 107 -18.46 -44.13 17.17
N GLN A 108 -19.35 -43.72 18.08
CA GLN A 108 -19.39 -42.35 18.55
C GLN A 108 -18.00 -42.07 19.09
N VAL A 109 -17.20 -41.39 18.28
CA VAL A 109 -15.92 -40.91 18.71
C VAL A 109 -16.29 -39.90 19.78
N SER A 110 -15.72 -40.06 20.97
CA SER A 110 -16.10 -39.26 22.13
C SER A 110 -16.09 -37.76 21.78
N GLY A 111 -17.16 -37.04 22.13
CA GLY A 111 -17.23 -35.58 21.93
C GLY A 111 -17.61 -35.08 20.54
N VAL A 112 -18.10 -35.92 19.63
CA VAL A 112 -18.67 -35.44 18.36
C VAL A 112 -20.06 -34.84 18.58
N THR A 113 -20.27 -33.59 18.12
CA THR A 113 -21.55 -32.87 18.18
C THR A 113 -22.03 -32.50 16.77
N GLN A 114 -23.22 -32.95 16.38
CA GLN A 114 -23.87 -32.60 15.13
C GLN A 114 -25.27 -32.05 15.44
N SER A 115 -25.50 -30.76 15.22
CA SER A 115 -26.79 -30.12 15.55
C SER A 115 -27.36 -29.25 14.44
N GLY A 116 -26.58 -28.97 13.39
CA GLY A 116 -27.05 -28.22 12.23
C GLY A 116 -27.90 -29.09 11.30
N ARG A 117 -28.80 -28.48 10.52
CA ARG A 117 -29.54 -29.20 9.49
C ARG A 117 -28.58 -29.64 8.38
N PHE A 118 -28.55 -30.92 8.03
CA PHE A 118 -27.61 -31.47 7.04
C PHE A 118 -26.13 -31.25 7.39
N SER A 119 -25.78 -31.09 8.67
CA SER A 119 -24.39 -31.01 9.11
C SER A 119 -23.72 -32.37 9.18
N SER A 120 -22.40 -32.44 8.97
CA SER A 120 -21.58 -33.63 9.22
C SER A 120 -20.42 -33.30 10.15
N ALA A 121 -20.13 -34.16 11.13
CA ALA A 121 -18.96 -34.05 11.98
C ALA A 121 -18.25 -35.40 12.11
N GLU A 122 -16.97 -35.45 11.79
CA GLU A 122 -16.13 -36.64 11.80
C GLU A 122 -14.89 -36.43 12.69
N GLY A 123 -14.29 -37.50 13.22
CA GLY A 123 -13.13 -37.40 14.12
C GLY A 123 -13.46 -37.23 15.60
N LEU A 124 -12.53 -36.71 16.42
CA LEU A 124 -12.61 -36.69 17.90
C LEU A 124 -12.87 -35.27 18.43
N ASN A 125 -13.83 -35.10 19.36
CA ASN A 125 -14.21 -33.78 19.90
C ASN A 125 -14.60 -32.73 18.82
N THR A 126 -15.19 -33.17 17.70
CA THR A 126 -15.55 -32.29 16.59
C THR A 126 -17.00 -31.80 16.69
N THR A 127 -17.29 -30.57 16.28
CA THR A 127 -18.63 -29.97 16.37
C THR A 127 -19.04 -29.35 15.04
N ALA A 128 -20.09 -29.87 14.41
CA ALA A 128 -20.75 -29.24 13.27
C ALA A 128 -22.16 -28.79 13.68
N SER A 129 -22.33 -27.50 13.96
CA SER A 129 -23.57 -26.95 14.50
C SER A 129 -24.31 -26.00 13.56
N GLY A 130 -23.67 -25.54 12.49
CA GLY A 130 -24.31 -24.72 11.46
C GLY A 130 -25.08 -25.55 10.43
N ASP A 131 -26.13 -24.99 9.82
CA ASP A 131 -26.83 -25.65 8.72
C ASP A 131 -25.86 -25.91 7.55
N TYR A 132 -25.84 -27.12 7.00
CA TYR A 132 -24.93 -27.59 5.94
C TYR A 132 -23.43 -27.49 6.30
N SER A 133 -23.08 -27.46 7.59
CA SER A 133 -21.68 -27.39 8.02
C SER A 133 -20.97 -28.77 7.99
N HIS A 134 -19.65 -28.78 7.78
CA HIS A 134 -18.81 -29.97 7.88
C HIS A 134 -17.65 -29.71 8.85
N ALA A 135 -17.41 -30.61 9.79
CA ALA A 135 -16.26 -30.55 10.70
C ALA A 135 -15.53 -31.90 10.74
N GLU A 136 -14.23 -31.95 10.46
CA GLU A 136 -13.45 -33.19 10.54
C GLU A 136 -12.11 -33.02 11.29
N GLY A 137 -11.59 -34.09 11.87
CA GLY A 137 -10.28 -34.09 12.56
C GLY A 137 -10.33 -34.18 14.10
N TYR A 138 -9.57 -33.35 14.82
CA TYR A 138 -9.49 -33.37 16.29
C TYR A 138 -9.74 -31.97 16.89
N GLN A 139 -10.76 -31.84 17.75
CA GLN A 139 -11.16 -30.56 18.35
C GLN A 139 -11.53 -29.47 17.32
N THR A 140 -12.18 -29.84 16.22
CA THR A 140 -12.59 -28.91 15.16
C THR A 140 -14.05 -28.45 15.32
N ILE A 141 -14.35 -27.21 14.97
CA ILE A 141 -15.68 -26.61 15.16
C ILE A 141 -16.12 -25.86 13.90
N ALA A 142 -17.16 -26.34 13.24
CA ALA A 142 -17.87 -25.66 12.15
C ALA A 142 -19.25 -25.21 12.65
N SER A 143 -19.37 -23.95 13.08
CA SER A 143 -20.62 -23.42 13.67
C SER A 143 -21.41 -22.50 12.75
N GLY A 144 -20.81 -22.02 11.66
CA GLY A 144 -21.47 -21.16 10.68
C GLY A 144 -22.30 -21.94 9.66
N SER A 145 -23.29 -21.29 9.04
CA SER A 145 -24.05 -21.88 7.92
C SER A 145 -23.13 -22.15 6.73
N ARG A 146 -23.18 -23.35 6.13
CA ARG A 146 -22.27 -23.80 5.05
C ARG A 146 -20.78 -23.69 5.39
N SER A 147 -20.42 -23.68 6.68
CA SER A 147 -19.02 -23.60 7.11
C SER A 147 -18.31 -24.96 7.03
N HIS A 148 -16.99 -24.93 6.85
CA HIS A 148 -16.14 -26.13 6.80
C HIS A 148 -14.94 -25.96 7.75
N ALA A 149 -14.67 -26.94 8.62
CA ALA A 149 -13.49 -26.93 9.48
C ALA A 149 -12.79 -28.31 9.48
N GLU A 150 -11.50 -28.36 9.14
CA GLU A 150 -10.72 -29.60 9.11
C GLU A 150 -9.36 -29.47 9.84
N GLY A 151 -8.80 -30.58 10.34
CA GLY A 151 -7.47 -30.60 10.99
C GLY A 151 -7.47 -30.73 12.52
N TYR A 152 -6.65 -29.93 13.23
CA TYR A 152 -6.52 -29.96 14.70
C TYR A 152 -6.72 -28.56 15.30
N LEU A 153 -7.65 -28.42 16.25
CA LEU A 153 -8.01 -27.14 16.90
C LEU A 153 -8.51 -26.06 15.90
N THR A 154 -9.15 -26.45 14.80
CA THR A 154 -9.62 -25.49 13.78
C THR A 154 -11.06 -25.07 14.00
N LYS A 155 -11.40 -23.85 13.59
CA LYS A 155 -12.72 -23.25 13.85
C LYS A 155 -13.23 -22.39 12.70
N ALA A 156 -14.36 -22.76 12.12
CA ALA A 156 -15.09 -21.98 11.13
C ALA A 156 -16.42 -21.50 11.74
N SER A 157 -16.52 -20.20 12.04
CA SER A 157 -17.59 -19.68 12.93
C SER A 157 -18.77 -19.06 12.21
N ASN A 158 -18.56 -18.54 11.00
CA ASN A 158 -19.50 -17.66 10.28
C ASN A 158 -19.93 -18.25 8.92
N SER A 159 -20.85 -17.58 8.21
CA SER A 159 -21.45 -18.14 6.99
C SER A 159 -20.38 -18.37 5.93
N ASP A 160 -20.40 -19.54 5.29
CA ASP A 160 -19.48 -19.91 4.19
C ASP A 160 -17.99 -19.85 4.56
N SER A 161 -17.66 -19.82 5.85
CA SER A 161 -16.27 -19.78 6.33
C SER A 161 -15.59 -21.16 6.23
N HIS A 162 -14.30 -21.17 5.91
CA HIS A 162 -13.48 -22.37 5.80
C HIS A 162 -12.20 -22.25 6.65
N ALA A 163 -11.91 -23.24 7.50
CA ALA A 163 -10.70 -23.27 8.32
C ALA A 163 -10.02 -24.65 8.27
N GLU A 164 -8.75 -24.71 7.87
CA GLU A 164 -7.98 -25.96 7.77
C GLU A 164 -6.60 -25.87 8.45
N GLY A 165 -6.02 -27.00 8.86
CA GLY A 165 -4.67 -27.07 9.43
C GLY A 165 -4.57 -27.21 10.96
N TYR A 166 -3.69 -26.43 11.61
CA TYR A 166 -3.39 -26.48 13.05
C TYR A 166 -3.78 -25.16 13.72
N ASN A 167 -4.71 -25.17 14.68
CA ASN A 167 -5.12 -23.99 15.46
C ASN A 167 -5.54 -22.79 14.59
N THR A 168 -6.30 -23.02 13.52
CA THR A 168 -6.75 -21.98 12.57
C THR A 168 -8.18 -21.53 12.88
N GLU A 169 -8.49 -20.25 12.66
CA GLU A 169 -9.82 -19.69 12.93
C GLU A 169 -10.31 -18.81 11.77
N ALA A 170 -11.36 -19.23 11.08
CA ALA A 170 -12.11 -18.42 10.14
C ALA A 170 -13.40 -17.91 10.82
N SER A 171 -13.41 -16.62 11.16
CA SER A 171 -14.51 -15.97 11.86
C SER A 171 -15.18 -14.84 11.08
N GLY A 172 -14.76 -14.54 9.85
CA GLY A 172 -15.50 -13.66 8.93
C GLY A 172 -16.48 -14.45 8.05
N ASP A 173 -17.49 -13.79 7.50
CA ASP A 173 -18.34 -14.41 6.47
C ASP A 173 -17.53 -14.62 5.18
N THR A 174 -17.61 -15.81 4.58
CA THR A 174 -16.80 -16.25 3.42
C THR A 174 -15.28 -16.19 3.68
N ALA A 175 -14.84 -16.16 4.94
CA ALA A 175 -13.42 -16.12 5.27
C ALA A 175 -12.75 -17.49 5.12
N HIS A 176 -11.47 -17.50 4.73
CA HIS A 176 -10.65 -18.71 4.61
C HIS A 176 -9.39 -18.61 5.48
N ALA A 177 -9.12 -19.61 6.33
CA ALA A 177 -7.91 -19.67 7.15
C ALA A 177 -7.23 -21.04 7.03
N GLU A 178 -5.97 -21.08 6.59
CA GLU A 178 -5.19 -22.30 6.44
C GLU A 178 -3.80 -22.21 7.08
N GLY A 179 -3.12 -23.34 7.29
CA GLY A 179 -1.79 -23.40 7.87
C GLY A 179 -1.75 -23.62 9.40
N GLY A 180 -1.00 -22.79 10.14
CA GLY A 180 -0.74 -22.98 11.57
C GLY A 180 -0.88 -21.71 12.41
N ASN A 181 -1.82 -21.68 13.36
CA ASN A 181 -2.12 -20.50 14.19
C ASN A 181 -2.58 -19.27 13.38
N THR A 182 -3.28 -19.48 12.25
CA THR A 182 -3.75 -18.40 11.37
C THR A 182 -5.19 -18.01 11.69
N LYS A 183 -5.56 -16.74 11.43
CA LYS A 183 -6.89 -16.22 11.75
C LYS A 183 -7.43 -15.31 10.63
N ALA A 184 -8.50 -15.73 9.97
CA ALA A 184 -9.22 -14.92 8.99
C ALA A 184 -10.51 -14.37 9.60
N ARG A 185 -10.49 -13.08 9.97
CA ARG A 185 -11.52 -12.42 10.77
C ARG A 185 -12.42 -11.49 9.99
N GLY A 186 -11.90 -10.86 8.93
CA GLY A 186 -12.68 -9.98 8.06
C GLY A 186 -13.61 -10.76 7.12
N MET A 187 -14.68 -10.12 6.67
CA MET A 187 -15.54 -10.63 5.60
C MET A 187 -14.70 -10.85 4.33
N TYR A 188 -14.86 -11.99 3.64
CA TYR A 188 -14.05 -12.36 2.46
C TYR A 188 -12.52 -12.35 2.68
N SER A 189 -12.06 -12.44 3.93
CA SER A 189 -10.63 -12.43 4.22
C SER A 189 -9.96 -13.80 4.00
N HIS A 190 -8.67 -13.80 3.65
CA HIS A 190 -7.87 -15.00 3.49
C HIS A 190 -6.59 -14.92 4.34
N ALA A 191 -6.33 -15.93 5.17
CA ALA A 191 -5.12 -16.02 5.99
C ALA A 191 -4.44 -17.39 5.86
N GLU A 192 -3.19 -17.39 5.42
CA GLU A 192 -2.37 -18.59 5.26
C GLU A 192 -1.00 -18.46 5.95
N GLY A 193 -0.26 -19.57 6.06
CA GLY A 193 1.09 -19.59 6.66
C GLY A 193 1.14 -19.92 8.16
N TYR A 194 1.95 -19.20 8.95
CA TYR A 194 2.16 -19.46 10.38
C TYR A 194 2.05 -18.20 11.25
N GLN A 195 1.12 -18.17 12.21
CA GLN A 195 0.83 -17.02 13.08
C GLN A 195 0.42 -15.77 12.30
N THR A 196 -0.46 -15.90 11.31
CA THR A 196 -0.93 -14.79 10.47
C THR A 196 -2.36 -14.37 10.84
N ILE A 197 -2.70 -13.09 10.62
CA ILE A 197 -4.07 -12.60 10.86
C ILE A 197 -4.53 -11.69 9.71
N ALA A 198 -5.60 -12.09 9.03
CA ALA A 198 -6.36 -11.26 8.10
C ALA A 198 -7.52 -10.63 8.87
N GLY A 199 -7.32 -9.42 9.37
CA GLY A 199 -8.25 -8.69 10.23
C GLY A 199 -9.25 -7.82 9.46
N GLY A 200 -8.84 -7.28 8.31
CA GLY A 200 -9.69 -6.40 7.51
C GLY A 200 -10.62 -7.15 6.58
N ASP A 201 -11.76 -6.56 6.22
CA ASP A 201 -12.62 -7.12 5.17
C ASP A 201 -11.85 -7.12 3.83
N TYR A 202 -12.01 -8.19 3.06
CA TYR A 202 -11.31 -8.45 1.79
C TYR A 202 -9.78 -8.47 1.90
N SER A 203 -9.23 -8.59 3.11
CA SER A 203 -7.77 -8.63 3.31
C SER A 203 -7.17 -10.00 3.00
N HIS A 204 -5.90 -10.00 2.60
CA HIS A 204 -5.11 -11.20 2.38
C HIS A 204 -3.83 -11.15 3.22
N VAL A 205 -3.46 -12.27 3.84
CA VAL A 205 -2.20 -12.38 4.58
C VAL A 205 -1.54 -13.74 4.38
N GLU A 206 -0.23 -13.75 4.21
CA GLU A 206 0.57 -14.96 4.09
C GLU A 206 1.94 -14.83 4.78
N GLY A 207 2.68 -15.94 4.91
CA GLY A 207 4.02 -15.96 5.51
C GLY A 207 4.05 -16.30 7.01
N ARG A 208 4.83 -15.55 7.81
CA ARG A 208 5.05 -15.85 9.24
C ARG A 208 5.00 -14.61 10.13
N ASN A 209 4.13 -14.61 11.15
CA ASN A 209 3.89 -13.46 12.03
C ASN A 209 3.45 -12.20 11.27
N THR A 210 2.63 -12.35 10.24
CA THR A 210 2.20 -11.24 9.36
C THR A 210 0.75 -10.85 9.64
N PHE A 211 0.40 -9.59 9.41
CA PHE A 211 -0.88 -9.02 9.80
C PHE A 211 -1.45 -8.08 8.72
N ALA A 212 -2.58 -8.44 8.12
CA ALA A 212 -3.33 -7.57 7.20
C ALA A 212 -4.62 -7.09 7.89
N MET A 213 -4.58 -5.92 8.53
CA MET A 213 -5.69 -5.38 9.34
C MET A 213 -6.55 -4.36 8.61
N GLY A 214 -6.07 -3.79 7.51
CA GLY A 214 -6.79 -2.79 6.72
C GLY A 214 -7.81 -3.40 5.74
N TYR A 215 -8.83 -2.64 5.36
CA TYR A 215 -9.76 -3.02 4.29
C TYR A 215 -9.00 -3.23 2.97
N VAL A 216 -9.17 -4.39 2.34
CA VAL A 216 -8.47 -4.82 1.09
C VAL A 216 -6.94 -4.84 1.26
N SER A 217 -6.42 -4.81 2.48
CA SER A 217 -4.97 -4.82 2.72
C SER A 217 -4.33 -6.17 2.38
N HIS A 218 -3.05 -6.13 1.99
CA HIS A 218 -2.23 -7.31 1.74
C HIS A 218 -0.97 -7.27 2.59
N ALA A 219 -0.63 -8.38 3.26
CA ALA A 219 0.65 -8.50 3.95
C ALA A 219 1.29 -9.88 3.76
N GLU A 220 2.56 -9.92 3.37
CA GLU A 220 3.31 -11.16 3.14
C GLU A 220 4.72 -11.11 3.74
N GLY A 221 5.40 -12.26 3.86
CA GLY A 221 6.78 -12.35 4.35
C GLY A 221 6.92 -12.70 5.84
N ASN A 222 7.73 -11.97 6.60
CA ASN A 222 8.03 -12.25 8.01
C ASN A 222 7.87 -11.01 8.90
N LYS A 223 6.96 -11.04 9.88
CA LYS A 223 6.72 -9.89 10.78
C LYS A 223 6.30 -8.60 10.05
N THR A 224 5.51 -8.73 9.00
CA THR A 224 5.02 -7.60 8.19
C THR A 224 3.60 -7.22 8.56
N ILE A 225 3.25 -5.95 8.35
CA ILE A 225 1.99 -5.37 8.88
C ILE A 225 1.42 -4.38 7.86
N ALA A 226 0.20 -4.64 7.38
CA ALA A 226 -0.56 -3.75 6.49
C ALA A 226 -1.89 -3.34 7.15
N THR A 227 -2.12 -2.05 7.42
CA THR A 227 -3.20 -1.62 8.34
C THR A 227 -4.07 -0.45 7.87
N ASN A 228 -3.67 0.32 6.84
CA ASN A 228 -4.33 1.56 6.38
C ASN A 228 -4.39 2.68 7.48
N SER A 229 -4.75 3.93 7.13
CA SER A 229 -4.60 5.13 8.00
C SER A 229 -5.49 5.13 9.24
N TYR A 230 -6.46 4.23 9.35
CA TYR A 230 -7.39 4.16 10.49
C TYR A 230 -6.79 3.50 11.75
N THR A 231 -5.46 3.54 11.85
CA THR A 231 -4.69 2.78 12.83
C THR A 231 -3.61 3.66 13.46
N GLY A 232 -3.76 3.97 14.75
CA GLY A 232 -2.74 4.67 15.52
C GLY A 232 -1.66 3.71 15.97
N ILE A 233 -0.44 3.87 15.45
CA ILE A 233 0.73 3.13 15.96
C ILE A 233 1.11 3.73 17.31
N VAL A 234 1.24 2.91 18.36
CA VAL A 234 1.68 3.37 19.68
C VAL A 234 3.18 3.67 19.62
N LYS A 235 3.56 4.96 19.62
CA LYS A 235 4.96 5.42 19.73
C LYS A 235 5.52 5.19 21.12
N SER A 236 4.73 5.50 22.14
CA SER A 236 5.10 5.32 23.54
C SER A 236 3.85 5.30 24.41
N GLN A 237 4.00 4.93 25.68
CA GLN A 237 2.89 4.76 26.60
C GLN A 237 3.24 5.26 28.00
N ASP A 238 2.28 5.91 28.63
CA ASP A 238 2.27 6.23 30.05
C ASP A 238 1.23 5.35 30.74
N ASN A 239 1.70 4.24 31.29
CA ASN A 239 0.85 3.27 31.96
C ASN A 239 0.21 3.81 33.24
N ALA A 240 0.87 4.75 33.94
CA ALA A 240 0.34 5.31 35.17
C ALA A 240 -0.89 6.19 34.90
N ASN A 241 -0.88 6.88 33.76
CA ASN A 241 -1.99 7.74 33.33
C ASN A 241 -2.94 7.08 32.31
N ARG A 242 -2.68 5.83 31.92
CA ARG A 242 -3.42 5.10 30.87
C ARG A 242 -3.43 5.84 29.54
N THR A 243 -2.33 6.53 29.22
CA THR A 243 -2.19 7.34 28.01
C THR A 243 -1.29 6.66 26.99
N LEU A 244 -1.74 6.55 25.75
CA LEU A 244 -0.96 6.09 24.60
C LEU A 244 -0.62 7.29 23.72
N PHE A 245 0.65 7.39 23.32
CA PHE A 245 1.15 8.37 22.35
C PHE A 245 1.17 7.72 20.98
N LEU A 246 0.49 8.32 20.01
CA LEU A 246 0.26 7.70 18.72
C LEU A 246 1.07 8.35 17.59
N SER A 247 1.47 7.54 16.61
CA SER A 247 1.91 7.97 15.29
C SER A 247 0.69 8.03 14.40
N LEU A 248 0.10 9.22 14.31
CA LEU A 248 -0.94 9.58 13.37
C LEU A 248 -0.59 10.98 12.86
N ASP A 249 -0.74 11.25 11.57
CA ASP A 249 -0.45 12.55 11.00
C ASP A 249 -1.70 13.25 10.47
N GLY A 250 -1.75 14.59 10.62
CA GLY A 250 -2.78 15.47 10.07
C GLY A 250 -4.08 15.67 10.89
N TYR A 251 -5.04 16.36 10.25
CA TYR A 251 -6.36 16.81 10.74
C TYR A 251 -7.32 15.68 11.17
N ILE A 252 -6.87 14.42 11.13
CA ILE A 252 -7.69 13.21 11.25
C ILE A 252 -7.81 12.74 12.71
N PHE A 253 -6.91 13.18 13.62
CA PHE A 253 -6.89 12.72 15.01
C PHE A 253 -8.20 13.02 15.77
N GLU A 254 -8.76 14.21 15.60
CA GLU A 254 -10.01 14.64 16.24
C GLU A 254 -11.26 13.99 15.64
N ALA A 255 -11.21 13.66 14.34
CA ALA A 255 -12.28 12.91 13.67
C ALA A 255 -12.30 11.43 14.10
N VAL A 256 -11.12 10.87 14.41
CA VAL A 256 -10.92 9.42 14.63
C VAL A 256 -10.94 9.04 16.10
N PHE A 257 -10.40 9.81 17.04
CA PHE A 257 -10.34 9.39 18.45
C PHE A 257 -11.15 10.35 19.31
N LYS A 258 -12.45 10.06 19.52
CA LYS A 258 -13.32 10.86 20.38
C LYS A 258 -13.52 10.21 21.75
N PRO A 259 -13.65 10.98 22.84
CA PRO A 259 -14.08 10.45 24.12
C PRO A 259 -15.41 9.68 23.97
N GLY A 260 -15.43 8.42 24.41
CA GLY A 260 -16.59 7.55 24.27
C GLY A 260 -16.51 6.55 23.11
N ASP A 261 -15.66 6.80 22.12
CA ASP A 261 -15.42 5.85 21.02
C ASP A 261 -14.68 4.60 21.52
N PHE A 262 -14.79 3.54 20.74
CA PHE A 262 -14.07 2.31 20.98
C PHE A 262 -13.00 2.08 19.93
N VAL A 263 -11.88 1.53 20.39
CA VAL A 263 -10.76 1.14 19.56
C VAL A 263 -10.34 -0.29 19.86
N TRP A 264 -9.70 -0.91 18.89
CA TRP A 264 -9.17 -2.25 18.97
C TRP A 264 -7.66 -2.18 19.22
N ALA A 265 -7.23 -2.76 20.32
CA ALA A 265 -5.85 -2.69 20.77
C ALA A 265 -5.12 -4.00 20.42
N VAL A 266 -3.96 -3.93 19.75
CA VAL A 266 -3.21 -5.11 19.24
C VAL A 266 -1.81 -5.19 19.86
N CYS A 267 -1.40 -6.39 20.28
CA CYS A 267 -0.18 -6.69 21.03
C CYS A 267 0.72 -7.70 20.29
N GLU A 268 2.05 -7.52 20.39
CA GLU A 268 3.10 -8.29 19.67
C GLU A 268 3.25 -9.76 20.13
N ASP A 269 2.80 -10.12 21.35
CA ASP A 269 3.30 -11.34 22.03
C ASP A 269 2.27 -12.42 22.43
N ARG A 270 0.96 -12.27 22.16
CA ARG A 270 -0.04 -13.30 22.56
C ARG A 270 -1.24 -13.42 21.64
N GLU A 271 -1.82 -14.63 21.64
CA GLU A 271 -3.09 -15.11 21.07
C GLU A 271 -4.37 -14.33 21.46
N ILE A 272 -4.29 -13.05 21.80
CA ILE A 272 -5.45 -12.30 22.27
C ILE A 272 -6.09 -11.61 21.06
N SER A 273 -7.39 -11.80 20.88
CA SER A 273 -8.21 -10.95 20.00
C SER A 273 -7.86 -9.48 20.21
N PRO A 274 -7.94 -8.61 19.18
CA PRO A 274 -8.09 -7.20 19.47
C PRO A 274 -9.18 -7.09 20.52
N TYR A 275 -8.89 -6.43 21.64
CA TYR A 275 -9.90 -6.24 22.68
C TYR A 275 -10.34 -4.78 22.62
N LYS A 276 -11.65 -4.62 22.67
CA LYS A 276 -12.32 -3.33 22.52
C LYS A 276 -12.02 -2.49 23.75
N VAL A 277 -11.34 -1.36 23.57
CA VAL A 277 -11.00 -0.43 24.64
C VAL A 277 -11.69 0.89 24.35
N LYS A 278 -12.36 1.43 25.37
CA LYS A 278 -13.01 2.73 25.28
C LYS A 278 -11.99 3.85 25.50
N ILE A 279 -12.13 4.91 24.72
CA ILE A 279 -11.35 6.13 24.88
C ILE A 279 -12.05 7.01 25.93
N VAL A 280 -11.30 7.38 26.97
CA VAL A 280 -11.77 8.31 28.02
C VAL A 280 -11.53 9.75 27.61
N SER A 281 -10.38 10.02 27.01
CA SER A 281 -10.03 11.33 26.49
C SER A 281 -9.03 11.22 25.35
N SER A 282 -8.98 12.24 24.51
CA SER A 282 -8.00 12.38 23.44
C SER A 282 -7.46 13.81 23.46
N ASP A 283 -6.18 13.96 23.10
CA ASP A 283 -5.50 15.26 22.96
C ASP A 283 -4.80 15.26 21.61
N SER A 284 -5.38 16.00 20.66
CA SER A 284 -4.93 16.10 19.27
C SER A 284 -3.60 16.83 19.14
N THR A 285 -3.32 17.79 20.02
CA THR A 285 -2.06 18.55 20.00
C THR A 285 -0.88 17.68 20.43
N LYS A 286 -1.12 16.76 21.38
CA LYS A 286 -0.10 15.81 21.86
C LYS A 286 -0.15 14.46 21.16
N LYS A 287 -1.13 14.23 20.27
CA LYS A 287 -1.41 12.95 19.61
C LYS A 287 -1.55 11.80 20.62
N THR A 288 -2.28 12.03 21.71
CA THR A 288 -2.47 11.03 22.77
C THR A 288 -3.92 10.62 22.95
N VAL A 289 -4.14 9.34 23.26
CA VAL A 289 -5.44 8.83 23.73
C VAL A 289 -5.29 8.26 25.13
N THR A 290 -6.23 8.56 26.01
CA THR A 290 -6.32 7.95 27.34
C THR A 290 -7.40 6.89 27.33
N LEU A 291 -7.05 5.69 27.77
CA LEU A 291 -7.91 4.52 27.74
C LEU A 291 -8.65 4.33 29.07
N GLU A 292 -9.83 3.71 29.02
CA GLU A 292 -10.65 3.42 30.20
C GLU A 292 -9.97 2.38 31.11
N ASN A 293 -9.34 1.39 30.48
CA ASN A 293 -8.68 0.27 31.15
C ASN A 293 -7.16 0.48 31.29
N GLU A 294 -6.51 -0.34 32.12
CA GLU A 294 -5.05 -0.38 32.19
C GLU A 294 -4.43 -0.71 30.83
N ILE A 295 -3.30 -0.06 30.52
CA ILE A 295 -2.55 -0.28 29.29
C ILE A 295 -1.71 -1.55 29.44
N ASP A 296 -1.90 -2.50 28.52
CA ASP A 296 -0.93 -3.59 28.35
C ASP A 296 0.36 -3.01 27.79
N LYS A 297 1.48 -3.23 28.49
CA LYS A 297 2.79 -2.69 28.13
C LYS A 297 3.29 -3.11 26.76
N LYS A 298 2.64 -4.09 26.14
CA LYS A 298 3.02 -4.68 24.87
C LYS A 298 2.10 -4.28 23.72
N LEU A 299 1.25 -3.26 23.93
CA LEU A 299 0.42 -2.66 22.90
C LEU A 299 1.26 -1.97 21.83
N LYS A 300 0.94 -2.24 20.57
CA LYS A 300 1.64 -1.69 19.41
C LYS A 300 0.73 -0.90 18.48
N TYR A 301 -0.53 -1.31 18.35
CA TYR A 301 -1.47 -0.69 17.41
C TYR A 301 -2.82 -0.45 18.07
N ILE A 302 -3.47 0.62 17.64
CA ILE A 302 -4.83 0.97 17.98
C ILE A 302 -5.61 1.16 16.68
N LEU A 303 -6.57 0.29 16.40
CA LEU A 303 -7.41 0.37 15.22
C LEU A 303 -8.76 0.99 15.61
N LYS A 304 -9.33 1.89 14.80
CA LYS A 304 -10.71 2.33 15.01
C LYS A 304 -11.68 1.45 14.23
N GLU A 305 -12.73 0.98 14.89
CA GLU A 305 -13.89 0.37 14.22
C GLU A 305 -14.64 1.47 13.45
N LYS A 306 -14.97 1.29 12.16
CA LYS A 306 -15.63 2.35 11.36
C LYS A 306 -16.97 1.89 10.77
N GLU A 307 -18.01 2.67 11.06
CA GLU A 307 -19.21 2.87 10.24
C GLU A 307 -19.03 4.16 9.40
N ILE A 308 -18.23 4.16 8.31
CA ILE A 308 -18.28 5.26 7.31
C ILE A 308 -17.94 4.69 5.93
N TYR A 309 -18.80 4.95 4.95
CA TYR A 309 -18.66 4.61 3.54
C TYR A 309 -17.87 5.70 2.80
N THR A 310 -16.64 5.45 2.39
CA THR A 310 -15.93 6.19 1.31
C THR A 310 -14.65 5.47 0.86
N TYR A 311 -14.25 5.69 -0.39
CA TYR A 311 -13.13 5.07 -1.14
C TYR A 311 -11.93 4.67 -0.27
N PHE A 312 -11.68 3.36 -0.15
CA PHE A 312 -10.54 2.82 0.59
C PHE A 312 -9.39 2.49 -0.36
N TYR A 313 -8.20 3.02 -0.06
CA TYR A 313 -6.97 2.68 -0.77
C TYR A 313 -6.19 1.61 0.02
N PRO A 314 -5.94 0.42 -0.58
CA PRO A 314 -5.34 -0.70 0.14
C PRO A 314 -3.89 -0.41 0.50
N SER A 315 -3.45 -0.82 1.70
CA SER A 315 -2.03 -0.89 2.05
C SER A 315 -1.44 -2.25 1.69
N HIS A 316 -0.16 -2.26 1.33
CA HIS A 316 0.60 -3.46 1.01
C HIS A 316 1.92 -3.50 1.77
N SER A 317 2.21 -4.60 2.47
CA SER A 317 3.47 -4.79 3.20
C SER A 317 4.10 -6.15 2.89
N GLU A 318 5.33 -6.16 2.38
CA GLU A 318 6.06 -7.39 2.07
C GLU A 318 7.51 -7.37 2.61
N GLY A 319 8.17 -8.52 2.67
CA GLY A 319 9.55 -8.63 3.16
C GLY A 319 9.68 -9.03 4.64
N VAL A 320 10.56 -8.36 5.40
CA VAL A 320 10.87 -8.70 6.80
C VAL A 320 10.82 -7.47 7.70
N GLU A 321 9.98 -7.52 8.75
CA GLU A 321 9.80 -6.41 9.71
C GLU A 321 9.31 -5.10 9.04
N THR A 322 8.52 -5.20 7.96
CA THR A 322 7.97 -4.04 7.23
C THR A 322 6.59 -3.63 7.73
N ILE A 323 6.25 -2.34 7.61
CA ILE A 323 4.97 -1.79 8.06
C ILE A 323 4.43 -0.80 7.02
N ALA A 324 3.26 -1.08 6.46
CA ALA A 324 2.48 -0.17 5.62
C ALA A 324 1.18 0.23 6.34
N SER A 325 1.11 1.46 6.85
CA SER A 325 -0.02 1.93 7.66
C SER A 325 -0.71 3.18 7.14
N GLY A 326 -0.24 3.79 6.04
CA GLY A 326 -1.00 4.82 5.34
C GLY A 326 -2.03 4.21 4.38
N ASP A 327 -3.12 4.91 4.05
CA ASP A 327 -4.00 4.47 2.96
C ASP A 327 -3.23 4.54 1.64
N GLY A 328 -3.32 3.47 0.84
CA GLY A 328 -2.54 3.35 -0.41
C GLY A 328 -1.04 3.22 -0.21
N SER A 329 -0.56 3.01 1.03
CA SER A 329 0.87 2.89 1.31
C SER A 329 1.44 1.52 0.90
N HIS A 330 2.72 1.50 0.56
CA HIS A 330 3.46 0.29 0.22
C HIS A 330 4.78 0.26 1.01
N ALA A 331 5.06 -0.84 1.71
CA ALA A 331 6.35 -1.07 2.37
C ALA A 331 6.95 -2.43 1.99
N GLU A 332 8.15 -2.45 1.43
CA GLU A 332 8.88 -3.67 1.07
C GLU A 332 10.34 -3.67 1.56
N GLY A 333 10.98 -4.85 1.63
CA GLY A 333 12.38 -4.99 2.04
C GLY A 333 12.60 -5.42 3.49
N PHE A 334 13.52 -4.78 4.21
CA PHE A 334 13.89 -5.09 5.60
C PHE A 334 13.73 -3.87 6.50
N LYS A 335 12.84 -3.95 7.50
CA LYS A 335 12.61 -2.86 8.47
C LYS A 335 12.19 -1.53 7.83
N THR A 336 11.33 -1.59 6.82
CA THR A 336 10.82 -0.41 6.13
C THR A 336 9.47 0.03 6.70
N LEU A 337 9.21 1.33 6.69
CA LEU A 337 8.01 1.94 7.27
C LEU A 337 7.39 2.93 6.28
N ALA A 338 6.19 2.63 5.79
CA ALA A 338 5.38 3.54 4.97
C ALA A 338 4.10 3.93 5.72
N THR A 339 4.10 5.12 6.31
CA THR A 339 3.03 5.60 7.21
C THR A 339 2.21 6.75 6.60
N GLY A 340 2.78 7.48 5.64
CA GLY A 340 2.07 8.55 4.94
C GLY A 340 1.02 8.03 3.95
N TYR A 341 0.03 8.87 3.64
CA TYR A 341 -0.97 8.58 2.59
C TYR A 341 -0.29 8.41 1.23
N TRP A 342 -0.45 7.27 0.53
CA TRP A 342 0.32 6.89 -0.67
C TRP A 342 1.85 6.89 -0.52
N ALA A 343 2.36 6.71 0.70
CA ALA A 343 3.79 6.62 0.91
C ALA A 343 4.34 5.28 0.38
N HIS A 344 5.56 5.30 -0.15
CA HIS A 344 6.29 4.11 -0.58
C HIS A 344 7.64 4.03 0.15
N ALA A 345 7.92 2.91 0.81
CA ALA A 345 9.21 2.66 1.46
C ALA A 345 9.79 1.31 1.01
N GLU A 346 10.98 1.32 0.42
CA GLU A 346 11.68 0.11 -0.02
C GLU A 346 13.15 0.08 0.45
N GLY A 347 13.77 -1.10 0.45
CA GLY A 347 15.17 -1.27 0.85
C GLY A 347 15.38 -1.74 2.30
N SER A 348 16.28 -1.09 3.05
CA SER A 348 16.66 -1.46 4.43
C SER A 348 16.61 -0.29 5.39
N ASP A 349 15.87 -0.40 6.49
CA ASP A 349 15.72 0.63 7.51
C ASP A 349 15.24 1.99 6.92
N THR A 350 14.37 1.97 5.92
CA THR A 350 13.84 3.16 5.24
C THR A 350 12.49 3.60 5.81
N ILE A 351 12.22 4.90 5.81
CA ILE A 351 11.01 5.50 6.40
C ILE A 351 10.41 6.51 5.42
N ALA A 352 9.19 6.24 4.95
CA ALA A 352 8.35 7.15 4.19
C ALA A 352 7.11 7.54 5.03
N ASP A 353 7.21 8.67 5.74
CA ASP A 353 6.17 9.15 6.68
C ASP A 353 5.38 10.34 6.13
N GLY A 354 5.91 11.02 5.10
CA GLY A 354 5.20 12.10 4.44
C GLY A 354 4.09 11.60 3.50
N ASN A 355 3.03 12.39 3.34
CA ASN A 355 2.01 12.09 2.32
C ASN A 355 2.64 12.10 0.92
N SER A 356 2.39 11.04 0.15
CA SER A 356 2.96 10.79 -1.18
C SER A 356 4.48 10.86 -1.19
N SER A 357 5.13 10.49 -0.07
CA SER A 357 6.58 10.43 0.04
C SER A 357 7.12 9.10 -0.47
N HIS A 358 8.38 9.11 -0.90
CA HIS A 358 9.09 7.91 -1.35
C HIS A 358 10.46 7.82 -0.68
N ALA A 359 10.76 6.68 -0.05
CA ALA A 359 12.05 6.41 0.56
C ALA A 359 12.62 5.07 0.07
N GLU A 360 13.80 5.09 -0.54
CA GLU A 360 14.47 3.88 -1.05
C GLU A 360 15.94 3.79 -0.62
N GLY A 361 16.53 2.60 -0.65
CA GLY A 361 17.95 2.38 -0.34
C GLY A 361 18.22 1.87 1.09
N THR A 362 19.11 2.51 1.85
CA THR A 362 19.49 2.08 3.20
C THR A 362 19.51 3.24 4.20
N SER A 363 18.74 3.13 5.28
CA SER A 363 18.64 4.16 6.32
C SER A 363 18.22 5.53 5.77
N THR A 364 17.29 5.55 4.80
CA THR A 364 16.76 6.78 4.19
C THR A 364 15.43 7.20 4.83
N ILE A 365 15.17 8.50 4.89
CA ILE A 365 13.99 9.07 5.55
C ILE A 365 13.36 10.13 4.63
N ALA A 366 12.15 9.88 4.15
CA ALA A 366 11.29 10.84 3.47
C ALA A 366 10.08 11.17 4.36
N SER A 367 10.15 12.28 5.10
CA SER A 367 9.11 12.68 6.06
C SER A 367 8.32 13.92 5.64
N GLY A 368 8.71 14.55 4.53
CA GLY A 368 7.99 15.68 3.94
C GLY A 368 6.88 15.23 2.99
N MET A 369 5.84 16.05 2.84
CA MET A 369 4.81 15.84 1.81
C MET A 369 5.46 15.89 0.41
N TYR A 370 5.19 14.92 -0.47
CA TYR A 370 5.83 14.79 -1.79
C TYR A 370 7.36 14.68 -1.76
N SER A 371 7.95 14.34 -0.61
CA SER A 371 9.41 14.24 -0.48
C SER A 371 9.93 12.92 -1.05
N HIS A 372 11.18 12.95 -1.52
CA HIS A 372 11.88 11.78 -2.04
C HIS A 372 13.26 11.65 -1.37
N ALA A 373 13.59 10.47 -0.85
CA ALA A 373 14.90 10.19 -0.26
C ALA A 373 15.45 8.86 -0.77
N GLU A 374 16.60 8.88 -1.44
CA GLU A 374 17.25 7.69 -2.00
C GLU A 374 18.73 7.58 -1.59
N GLY A 375 19.30 6.38 -1.69
CA GLY A 375 20.72 6.12 -1.40
C GLY A 375 21.00 5.59 0.01
N CYS A 376 21.96 6.16 0.74
CA CYS A 376 22.40 5.66 2.05
C CYS A 376 22.50 6.77 3.11
N GLY A 377 21.65 6.73 4.14
CA GLY A 377 21.65 7.70 5.22
C GLY A 377 21.13 9.09 4.82
N THR A 378 20.26 9.16 3.82
CA THR A 378 19.72 10.42 3.28
C THR A 378 18.40 10.81 3.96
N GLU A 379 18.13 12.11 4.04
CA GLU A 379 16.95 12.64 4.74
C GLU A 379 16.30 13.78 3.94
N ALA A 380 15.04 13.60 3.53
CA ALA A 380 14.19 14.62 2.93
C ALA A 380 13.00 14.90 3.87
N SER A 381 13.07 16.00 4.64
CA SER A 381 12.17 16.22 5.78
C SER A 381 11.15 17.35 5.65
N ARG A 382 11.17 18.08 4.53
CA ARG A 382 10.18 19.13 4.20
C ARG A 382 9.44 18.81 2.91
N ALA A 383 8.34 19.53 2.70
CA ALA A 383 7.54 19.34 1.49
C ALA A 383 8.39 19.57 0.23
N ASP A 384 8.17 18.74 -0.79
CA ASP A 384 8.85 18.78 -2.09
C ASP A 384 10.38 18.64 -2.01
N ALA A 385 10.92 18.21 -0.86
CA ALA A 385 12.36 18.04 -0.68
C ALA A 385 12.85 16.75 -1.34
N HIS A 386 14.05 16.80 -1.93
CA HIS A 386 14.70 15.66 -2.55
C HIS A 386 16.12 15.47 -2.02
N ALA A 387 16.45 14.29 -1.50
CA ALA A 387 17.77 13.96 -0.99
C ALA A 387 18.30 12.64 -1.59
N GLU A 388 19.46 12.69 -2.24
CA GLU A 388 20.08 11.52 -2.87
C GLU A 388 21.57 11.38 -2.50
N GLY A 389 22.14 10.19 -2.71
CA GLY A 389 23.56 9.91 -2.45
C GLY A 389 23.85 9.32 -1.06
N ARG A 390 24.83 9.89 -0.33
CA ARG A 390 25.28 9.35 0.97
C ARG A 390 25.36 10.39 2.07
N ASN A 391 24.61 10.18 3.16
CA ASN A 391 24.56 11.09 4.31
C ASN A 391 24.17 12.53 3.92
N THR A 392 23.26 12.70 2.96
CA THR A 392 22.78 14.01 2.47
C THR A 392 21.47 14.39 3.16
N LYS A 393 21.18 15.69 3.24
CA LYS A 393 19.99 16.20 3.94
C LYS A 393 19.33 17.34 3.18
N ALA A 394 18.10 17.14 2.72
CA ALA A 394 17.23 18.17 2.17
C ALA A 394 16.14 18.52 3.20
N THR A 395 16.36 19.58 3.97
CA THR A 395 15.51 19.96 5.11
C THR A 395 14.84 21.32 4.96
N GLY A 396 15.04 21.99 3.83
CA GLY A 396 14.28 23.19 3.43
C GLY A 396 13.10 22.84 2.55
N TRP A 397 12.07 23.69 2.49
CA TRP A 397 10.96 23.49 1.56
C TRP A 397 11.46 23.53 0.10
N ALA A 398 11.05 22.55 -0.72
CA ALA A 398 11.49 22.41 -2.11
C ALA A 398 13.03 22.47 -2.28
N SER A 399 13.76 21.86 -1.36
CA SER A 399 15.23 21.82 -1.37
C SER A 399 15.76 20.53 -2.02
N HIS A 400 16.97 20.60 -2.59
CA HIS A 400 17.65 19.48 -3.22
C HIS A 400 19.05 19.27 -2.65
N SER A 401 19.36 18.06 -2.17
CA SER A 401 20.69 17.71 -1.64
C SER A 401 21.21 16.42 -2.28
N GLU A 402 22.31 16.50 -3.02
CA GLU A 402 22.93 15.35 -3.69
C GLU A 402 24.42 15.20 -3.34
N GLY A 403 25.00 14.04 -3.65
CA GLY A 403 26.42 13.74 -3.41
C GLY A 403 26.69 13.09 -2.05
N LYS A 404 27.65 13.61 -1.28
CA LYS A 404 28.04 13.04 0.02
C LYS A 404 28.18 14.10 1.11
N GLU A 405 27.58 13.87 2.27
CA GLU A 405 27.64 14.79 3.43
C GLU A 405 27.17 16.22 3.09
N THR A 406 26.25 16.36 2.13
CA THR A 406 25.69 17.66 1.70
C THR A 406 24.43 18.00 2.48
N ILE A 407 24.17 19.30 2.65
CA ILE A 407 23.02 19.81 3.40
C ILE A 407 22.36 20.97 2.64
N ALA A 408 21.13 20.75 2.18
CA ALA A 408 20.25 21.77 1.63
C ALA A 408 19.17 22.14 2.68
N SER A 409 19.50 23.10 3.56
CA SER A 409 18.69 23.44 4.74
C SER A 409 17.81 24.68 4.59
N GLY A 410 18.07 25.53 3.59
CA GLY A 410 17.20 26.67 3.27
C GLY A 410 16.13 26.30 2.24
N ASP A 411 15.02 27.05 2.21
CA ASP A 411 13.98 26.87 1.19
C ASP A 411 14.52 27.14 -0.21
N PHE A 412 14.12 26.32 -1.19
CA PHE A 412 14.52 26.44 -2.59
C PHE A 412 16.04 26.37 -2.81
N THR A 413 16.74 25.65 -1.94
CA THR A 413 18.20 25.54 -2.02
C THR A 413 18.65 24.28 -2.73
N HIS A 414 19.85 24.33 -3.29
CA HIS A 414 20.51 23.18 -3.92
C HIS A 414 21.94 23.05 -3.35
N ALA A 415 22.25 21.91 -2.72
CA ALA A 415 23.59 21.54 -2.29
C ALA A 415 24.08 20.27 -3.01
N GLU A 416 25.23 20.35 -3.66
CA GLU A 416 25.85 19.20 -4.35
C GLU A 416 27.35 19.05 -4.00
N GLY A 417 27.91 17.87 -4.26
CA GLY A 417 29.33 17.56 -4.07
C GLY A 417 29.65 16.86 -2.75
N LEU A 418 30.69 17.31 -2.04
CA LEU A 418 31.19 16.66 -0.82
C LEU A 418 31.26 17.64 0.36
N GLY A 419 30.43 17.48 1.39
CA GLY A 419 30.52 18.30 2.60
C GLY A 419 30.10 19.76 2.41
N THR A 420 29.24 20.05 1.43
CA THR A 420 28.71 21.38 1.14
C THR A 420 27.41 21.64 1.92
N ASP A 421 27.15 22.90 2.28
CA ASP A 421 26.00 23.28 3.12
C ASP A 421 25.43 24.63 2.66
N THR A 422 24.14 24.68 2.36
CA THR A 422 23.43 25.94 2.03
C THR A 422 23.24 26.83 3.25
N ASN A 423 23.55 26.32 4.45
CA ASN A 423 23.70 27.05 5.70
C ASN A 423 22.44 27.89 6.04
N GLY A 424 21.27 27.33 5.73
CA GLY A 424 19.95 27.94 5.94
C GLY A 424 19.60 29.11 5.01
N TYR A 425 20.46 29.47 4.05
CA TYR A 425 20.20 30.59 3.16
C TYR A 425 19.23 30.20 2.04
N GLU A 426 18.01 30.73 2.07
CA GLU A 426 17.00 30.51 1.01
C GLU A 426 17.53 30.81 -0.40
N CYS A 427 17.03 30.11 -1.41
CA CYS A 427 17.35 30.33 -2.83
C CYS A 427 18.86 30.30 -3.17
N SER A 428 19.68 29.65 -2.34
CA SER A 428 21.12 29.54 -2.56
C SER A 428 21.49 28.21 -3.22
N HIS A 429 22.54 28.25 -4.03
CA HIS A 429 23.16 27.08 -4.64
C HIS A 429 24.62 26.99 -4.21
N ILE A 430 25.08 25.78 -3.87
CA ILE A 430 26.48 25.50 -3.55
C ILE A 430 26.94 24.15 -4.11
N MET A 431 28.10 24.16 -4.75
CA MET A 431 28.73 22.96 -5.31
C MET A 431 30.21 22.85 -4.91
N GLY A 432 30.84 21.69 -5.14
CA GLY A 432 32.26 21.46 -4.90
C GLY A 432 32.52 20.67 -3.62
N GLN A 433 33.56 21.04 -2.86
CA GLN A 433 33.92 20.32 -1.64
C GLN A 433 34.11 21.24 -0.43
N TYR A 434 33.54 20.83 0.70
CA TYR A 434 33.71 21.42 2.03
C TYR A 434 33.52 22.95 2.03
N GLY A 435 32.26 23.40 1.96
CA GLY A 435 31.95 24.83 1.93
C GLY A 435 30.58 25.15 2.49
N ASN A 436 30.39 26.40 2.90
CA ASN A 436 29.10 26.93 3.32
C ASN A 436 28.71 28.09 2.42
N ALA A 437 27.45 28.14 2.01
CA ALA A 437 26.86 29.33 1.42
C ALA A 437 26.93 30.52 2.40
N LYS A 438 26.91 31.74 1.87
CA LYS A 438 27.14 32.98 2.63
C LYS A 438 25.97 33.96 2.61
N GLU A 439 25.00 33.77 1.72
CA GLU A 439 23.85 34.67 1.58
C GLU A 439 22.70 34.00 0.81
N THR A 440 21.48 34.50 1.01
CA THR A 440 20.28 34.09 0.27
C THR A 440 20.35 34.52 -1.19
N GLY A 441 19.75 33.75 -2.10
CA GLY A 441 19.61 34.11 -3.52
C GLY A 441 20.94 34.19 -4.28
N SER A 442 21.87 33.27 -4.01
CA SER A 442 23.26 33.38 -4.47
C SER A 442 23.87 32.04 -4.87
N TRP A 443 25.01 32.09 -5.56
CA TRP A 443 25.72 30.92 -6.08
C TRP A 443 27.14 30.84 -5.51
N HIS A 444 27.59 29.62 -5.17
CA HIS A 444 28.89 29.39 -4.52
C HIS A 444 29.63 28.17 -5.09
N LEU A 445 30.96 28.31 -5.25
CA LEU A 445 31.87 27.19 -5.50
C LEU A 445 32.76 26.94 -4.29
N ALA A 446 32.57 25.79 -3.64
CA ALA A 446 33.34 25.33 -2.50
C ALA A 446 34.67 24.66 -2.91
N ASN A 447 35.73 24.95 -2.16
CA ASN A 447 37.08 24.40 -2.39
C ASN A 447 37.82 24.10 -1.08
N GLY A 448 37.08 23.86 0.00
CA GLY A 448 37.67 23.58 1.30
C GLY A 448 38.28 22.18 1.39
N SER A 449 38.64 21.84 2.62
CA SER A 449 39.08 20.51 3.04
C SER A 449 38.23 20.05 4.22
N TYR A 450 38.31 18.76 4.56
CA TYR A 450 37.58 18.17 5.68
C TYR A 450 37.71 18.97 6.99
N ASN A 451 38.89 19.55 7.26
CA ASN A 451 39.16 20.32 8.48
C ASN A 451 38.96 21.84 8.32
N ALA A 452 38.71 22.34 7.11
CA ALA A 452 38.63 23.77 6.84
C ALA A 452 37.72 24.04 5.64
N LYS A 453 36.48 24.44 5.92
CA LYS A 453 35.53 24.84 4.88
C LYS A 453 35.99 26.10 4.15
N GLY A 454 35.75 26.20 2.85
CA GLY A 454 36.24 27.29 2.01
C GLY A 454 35.42 27.49 0.73
N LEU A 455 35.55 28.68 0.13
CA LEU A 455 34.96 29.04 -1.15
C LEU A 455 36.03 29.53 -2.12
N ALA A 456 36.02 29.04 -3.35
CA ALA A 456 36.85 29.54 -4.44
C ALA A 456 36.24 30.78 -5.09
N ALA A 457 34.92 30.77 -5.29
CA ALA A 457 34.17 31.83 -5.96
C ALA A 457 32.72 31.90 -5.46
N ARG A 458 32.09 33.08 -5.61
CA ARG A 458 30.65 33.26 -5.41
C ARG A 458 30.09 34.42 -6.24
N ILE A 459 28.79 34.36 -6.50
CA ILE A 459 28.01 35.45 -7.10
C ILE A 459 26.91 35.81 -6.09
N SER A 460 26.89 37.07 -5.63
CA SER A 460 25.92 37.52 -4.64
C SER A 460 24.56 37.84 -5.24
N TYR A 461 23.53 37.86 -4.40
CA TYR A 461 22.19 38.35 -4.77
C TYR A 461 22.21 39.77 -5.35
N ARG A 462 23.22 40.57 -4.99
CA ARG A 462 23.42 41.95 -5.50
C ARG A 462 24.20 42.01 -6.81
N GLY A 463 24.50 40.86 -7.44
CA GLY A 463 25.27 40.76 -8.68
C GLY A 463 26.78 40.91 -8.50
N GLY A 464 27.28 40.92 -7.27
CA GLY A 464 28.72 41.00 -6.99
C GLY A 464 29.41 39.68 -7.27
N MET A 465 30.44 39.69 -8.11
CA MET A 465 31.27 38.51 -8.41
C MET A 465 32.54 38.54 -7.56
N TYR A 466 32.81 37.45 -6.85
CA TYR A 466 33.98 37.33 -5.97
C TYR A 466 34.75 36.07 -6.33
N SER A 467 36.06 36.20 -6.49
CA SER A 467 36.98 35.09 -6.72
C SER A 467 38.19 35.24 -5.82
N SER A 468 38.65 34.13 -5.26
CA SER A 468 39.93 34.05 -4.54
C SER A 468 41.14 34.03 -5.47
N GLY A 469 40.92 33.78 -6.77
CA GLY A 469 41.95 33.74 -7.80
C GLY A 469 41.86 34.91 -8.80
N SER A 470 42.59 34.78 -9.91
CA SER A 470 42.60 35.76 -10.99
C SER A 470 41.42 35.59 -11.95
N TYR A 471 40.94 36.72 -12.50
CA TYR A 471 40.16 36.72 -13.73
C TYR A 471 41.10 36.83 -14.93
N SER A 472 40.95 35.93 -15.90
CA SER A 472 41.77 35.88 -17.11
C SER A 472 40.87 36.01 -18.34
N SER A 473 41.12 37.03 -19.16
CA SER A 473 40.38 37.32 -20.40
C SER A 473 41.34 37.55 -21.57
N ASN A 474 40.82 37.43 -22.79
CA ASN A 474 41.59 37.62 -24.04
C ASN A 474 41.47 39.06 -24.60
N GLY A 475 40.69 39.92 -23.97
CA GLY A 475 40.52 41.32 -24.37
C GLY A 475 41.77 42.17 -24.08
N ALA A 476 41.85 43.32 -24.73
CA ALA A 476 43.06 44.14 -24.76
C ALA A 476 43.21 45.12 -23.58
N ASP A 477 42.11 45.51 -22.96
CA ASP A 477 42.04 46.72 -22.13
C ASP A 477 40.88 46.74 -21.11
N TYR A 478 40.95 47.68 -20.18
CA TYR A 478 39.84 48.18 -19.39
C TYR A 478 39.19 49.35 -20.12
N ALA A 479 37.87 49.27 -20.33
CA ALA A 479 37.08 50.27 -21.00
C ALA A 479 35.84 50.67 -20.21
N GLU A 480 35.29 51.84 -20.52
CA GLU A 480 33.95 52.25 -20.08
C GLU A 480 33.11 52.67 -21.29
N MET A 481 31.79 52.49 -21.19
CA MET A 481 30.86 52.89 -22.24
C MET A 481 30.59 54.39 -22.17
N PHE A 482 30.72 55.07 -23.31
CA PHE A 482 30.39 56.48 -23.47
C PHE A 482 29.46 56.71 -24.67
N GLU A 483 28.64 57.75 -24.58
CA GLU A 483 27.75 58.17 -25.66
C GLU A 483 28.43 59.22 -26.54
N TRP A 484 28.30 59.09 -27.86
CA TRP A 484 28.84 60.04 -28.81
C TRP A 484 28.01 61.32 -28.87
N LEU A 485 28.68 62.47 -28.90
CA LEU A 485 28.04 63.79 -28.98
C LEU A 485 27.13 63.94 -30.22
N ASP A 486 27.52 63.30 -31.32
CA ASP A 486 26.78 63.30 -32.59
C ASP A 486 25.83 62.10 -32.75
N GLN A 487 25.70 61.27 -31.70
CA GLN A 487 24.90 60.04 -31.66
C GLN A 487 25.27 58.98 -32.72
N ASN A 488 26.35 59.15 -33.48
CA ASN A 488 26.76 58.24 -34.55
C ASN A 488 25.60 57.78 -35.46
N GLN A 489 24.77 58.74 -35.92
CA GLN A 489 23.54 58.43 -36.67
C GLN A 489 23.77 57.63 -37.95
N ASP A 490 24.97 57.75 -38.54
CA ASP A 490 25.40 57.03 -39.74
C ASP A 490 25.96 55.63 -39.46
N ASN A 491 25.99 55.20 -38.19
CA ASN A 491 26.50 53.89 -37.73
C ASN A 491 27.93 53.61 -38.23
N GLU A 492 28.81 54.60 -38.10
CA GLU A 492 30.22 54.49 -38.48
C GLU A 492 30.98 53.51 -37.56
N ASP A 493 31.94 52.78 -38.12
CA ASP A 493 32.93 52.07 -37.32
C ASP A 493 33.97 53.05 -36.78
N ARG A 494 33.87 53.32 -35.47
CA ARG A 494 34.70 54.30 -34.76
C ARG A 494 35.84 53.66 -33.97
N VAL A 495 36.08 52.36 -34.12
CA VAL A 495 37.17 51.66 -33.45
C VAL A 495 38.52 52.31 -33.80
N GLY A 496 39.36 52.48 -32.78
CA GLY A 496 40.72 52.97 -32.92
C GLY A 496 40.86 54.49 -33.10
N TYR A 497 39.81 55.28 -32.91
CA TYR A 497 39.94 56.74 -32.78
C TYR A 497 40.31 57.13 -31.34
N PHE A 498 41.17 58.13 -31.20
CA PHE A 498 41.34 58.87 -29.96
C PHE A 498 40.11 59.74 -29.70
N VAL A 499 39.62 59.71 -28.46
CA VAL A 499 38.45 60.47 -28.03
C VAL A 499 38.73 61.33 -26.79
N THR A 500 38.00 62.43 -26.69
CA THR A 500 37.97 63.33 -25.52
C THR A 500 36.53 63.59 -25.10
N LEU A 501 36.36 64.28 -23.97
CA LEU A 501 35.05 64.60 -23.40
C LEU A 501 34.58 65.99 -23.81
N ASP A 502 33.29 66.10 -24.08
CA ASP A 502 32.52 67.34 -24.12
C ASP A 502 31.27 67.16 -23.25
N GLY A 503 31.37 67.59 -21.99
CA GLY A 503 30.42 67.20 -20.95
C GLY A 503 30.47 65.70 -20.67
N GLU A 504 29.32 65.01 -20.75
CA GLU A 504 29.21 63.55 -20.58
C GLU A 504 29.42 62.76 -21.87
N TYR A 505 29.56 63.45 -23.01
CA TYR A 505 29.66 62.83 -24.33
C TYR A 505 31.10 62.74 -24.81
N ILE A 506 31.36 61.77 -25.69
CA ILE A 506 32.65 61.65 -26.39
C ILE A 506 32.59 62.22 -27.79
N ARG A 507 33.73 62.76 -28.22
CA ARG A 507 34.02 63.14 -29.61
C ARG A 507 35.48 62.84 -29.94
N LYS A 508 35.81 62.84 -31.24
CA LYS A 508 37.20 62.71 -31.69
C LYS A 508 38.06 63.85 -31.13
N VAL A 509 39.30 63.52 -30.78
CA VAL A 509 40.31 64.49 -30.35
C VAL A 509 40.74 65.35 -31.55
N THR A 510 41.00 66.63 -31.28
CA THR A 510 41.63 67.56 -32.22
C THR A 510 42.96 68.08 -31.66
N SER A 511 43.78 68.73 -32.49
CA SER A 511 45.05 69.33 -32.05
C SER A 511 44.90 70.43 -30.99
N LYS A 512 43.68 70.91 -30.76
CA LYS A 512 43.35 71.94 -29.75
C LYS A 512 43.05 71.35 -28.37
N ASP A 513 42.80 70.04 -28.29
CA ASP A 513 42.48 69.37 -27.05
C ASP A 513 43.76 68.98 -26.30
N ASP A 514 43.80 69.25 -25.00
CA ASP A 514 44.92 68.91 -24.11
C ASP A 514 44.68 67.60 -23.35
N TYR A 515 43.42 67.18 -23.23
CA TYR A 515 43.00 65.95 -22.60
C TYR A 515 42.53 64.91 -23.62
N ILE A 516 43.04 63.68 -23.48
CA ILE A 516 42.60 62.50 -24.22
C ILE A 516 42.04 61.51 -23.20
N LEU A 517 40.78 61.16 -23.34
CA LEU A 517 40.10 60.19 -22.47
C LEU A 517 40.64 58.78 -22.71
N GLY A 518 40.74 58.39 -23.98
CA GLY A 518 41.15 57.04 -24.36
C GLY A 518 41.02 56.78 -25.86
N ILE A 519 40.99 55.50 -26.22
CA ILE A 519 40.81 55.04 -27.60
C ILE A 519 39.56 54.17 -27.66
N VAL A 520 38.73 54.34 -28.69
CA VAL A 520 37.58 53.46 -28.90
C VAL A 520 38.07 52.01 -29.07
N SER A 521 37.74 51.16 -28.10
CA SER A 521 38.26 49.80 -27.99
C SER A 521 37.54 48.85 -28.94
N ALA A 522 38.32 47.96 -29.56
CA ALA A 522 37.81 46.89 -30.42
C ALA A 522 37.39 45.64 -29.63
N ASN A 523 38.07 45.36 -28.51
CA ASN A 523 37.97 44.10 -27.79
C ASN A 523 38.34 44.28 -26.30
N PRO A 524 37.54 45.01 -25.52
CA PRO A 524 37.81 45.24 -24.11
C PRO A 524 37.70 43.94 -23.28
N SER A 525 38.56 43.81 -22.27
CA SER A 525 38.55 42.69 -21.31
C SER A 525 37.55 42.90 -20.18
N VAL A 526 37.36 44.16 -19.78
CA VAL A 526 36.43 44.61 -18.74
C VAL A 526 35.77 45.88 -19.25
N ILE A 527 34.44 45.94 -19.19
CA ILE A 527 33.65 47.10 -19.64
C ILE A 527 32.81 47.61 -18.46
N GLY A 528 33.10 48.82 -18.00
CA GLY A 528 32.26 49.55 -17.04
C GLY A 528 31.10 50.30 -17.72
N ASP A 529 30.06 50.61 -16.93
CA ASP A 529 28.84 51.30 -17.38
C ASP A 529 28.15 50.62 -18.59
N ASN A 530 28.28 49.30 -18.74
CA ASN A 530 27.77 48.59 -19.93
C ASN A 530 26.23 48.46 -19.96
N HIS A 531 25.61 48.27 -18.79
CA HIS A 531 24.16 48.04 -18.65
C HIS A 531 23.62 46.89 -19.50
N ASP A 532 24.39 45.80 -19.62
CA ASP A 532 24.02 44.68 -20.50
C ASP A 532 22.79 43.89 -20.01
N LEU A 533 22.70 43.69 -18.70
CA LEU A 533 21.64 42.87 -18.09
C LEU A 533 20.32 43.61 -17.95
N ASN A 534 20.35 44.93 -17.80
CA ASN A 534 19.20 45.75 -17.43
C ASN A 534 19.39 47.20 -17.87
N TRP A 535 18.27 47.85 -18.20
CA TRP A 535 18.25 49.30 -18.39
C TRP A 535 18.83 50.04 -17.16
N LYS A 536 19.67 51.05 -17.41
CA LYS A 536 20.37 51.83 -16.38
C LYS A 536 19.44 52.36 -15.29
N GLY A 537 18.25 52.84 -15.69
CA GLY A 537 17.26 53.40 -14.80
C GLY A 537 16.29 52.39 -14.19
N ARG A 538 16.50 51.07 -14.33
CA ARG A 538 15.54 50.05 -13.86
C ARG A 538 15.26 50.16 -12.35
N PHE A 539 16.30 50.43 -11.57
CA PHE A 539 16.21 50.57 -10.11
C PHE A 539 16.58 51.99 -9.69
N LEU A 540 15.95 52.48 -8.62
CA LEU A 540 16.32 53.74 -7.98
C LEU A 540 17.74 53.64 -7.42
N THR A 541 18.51 54.70 -7.61
CA THR A 541 19.85 54.85 -7.05
C THR A 541 19.90 56.03 -6.08
N ASP A 542 20.91 56.06 -5.22
CA ASP A 542 21.24 57.23 -4.41
C ASP A 542 22.14 58.20 -5.18
N ASP A 543 22.47 59.34 -4.57
CA ASP A 543 23.31 60.38 -5.17
C ASP A 543 24.73 59.90 -5.55
N TRP A 544 25.13 58.71 -5.09
CA TRP A 544 26.41 58.06 -5.38
C TRP A 544 26.30 56.93 -6.41
N GLY A 545 25.13 56.75 -7.03
CA GLY A 545 24.87 55.73 -8.04
C GLY A 545 24.64 54.32 -7.48
N ARG A 546 24.49 54.16 -6.16
CA ARG A 546 24.25 52.84 -5.55
C ARG A 546 22.77 52.52 -5.58
N THR A 547 22.41 51.32 -5.98
CA THR A 547 21.01 50.85 -5.95
C THR A 547 20.44 50.96 -4.53
N ARG A 548 19.28 51.61 -4.42
CA ARG A 548 18.52 51.72 -3.18
C ARG A 548 17.70 50.45 -2.97
N TYR A 549 17.70 49.98 -1.74
CA TYR A 549 16.87 48.86 -1.31
C TYR A 549 15.87 49.34 -0.27
N GLY A 550 14.73 48.65 -0.18
CA GLY A 550 13.72 48.88 0.85
C GLY A 550 13.01 47.59 1.23
N LEU A 551 12.29 47.64 2.34
CA LEU A 551 11.38 46.56 2.73
C LEU A 551 10.16 46.59 1.81
N ILE A 552 9.90 45.48 1.14
CA ILE A 552 8.74 45.23 0.30
C ILE A 552 7.90 44.14 0.96
N ASP A 553 6.59 44.38 1.07
CA ASP A 553 5.64 43.37 1.53
C ASP A 553 5.45 42.32 0.42
N VAL A 554 6.00 41.14 0.63
CA VAL A 554 5.76 39.97 -0.22
C VAL A 554 4.50 39.30 0.31
N PRO A 555 3.42 39.20 -0.50
CA PRO A 555 2.17 38.61 -0.06
C PRO A 555 2.37 37.12 0.27
N ALA A 556 1.47 36.60 1.09
CA ALA A 556 1.45 35.18 1.41
C ALA A 556 1.27 34.36 0.12
N VAL A 557 2.00 33.25 0.01
CA VAL A 557 1.79 32.28 -1.05
C VAL A 557 0.75 31.29 -0.57
N THR A 558 -0.33 31.16 -1.32
CA THR A 558 -1.43 30.26 -1.01
C THR A 558 -1.59 29.20 -2.09
N GLU A 559 -1.92 27.98 -1.70
CA GLU A 559 -2.33 26.91 -2.61
C GLU A 559 -3.81 26.64 -2.40
N THR A 560 -4.57 26.55 -3.50
CA THR A 560 -5.96 26.10 -3.47
C THR A 560 -5.97 24.60 -3.69
N ARG A 561 -6.44 23.86 -2.68
CA ARG A 561 -6.65 22.41 -2.77
C ARG A 561 -8.13 22.13 -2.95
N ILE A 562 -8.43 21.22 -3.86
CA ILE A 562 -9.79 20.66 -3.99
C ILE A 562 -9.91 19.56 -2.94
N ILE A 563 -10.76 19.79 -1.95
CA ILE A 563 -11.17 18.82 -0.94
C ILE A 563 -12.47 18.20 -1.40
N ILE A 564 -12.44 16.90 -1.64
CA ILE A 564 -13.65 16.15 -1.94
C ILE A 564 -14.30 15.82 -0.60
N ASN A 565 -15.51 16.34 -0.36
CA ASN A 565 -16.33 15.96 0.76
C ASN A 565 -16.73 14.49 0.61
N GLU A 566 -16.26 13.65 1.51
CA GLU A 566 -16.46 12.21 1.45
C GLU A 566 -17.96 11.84 1.56
N GLU A 567 -18.78 12.61 2.27
CA GLU A 567 -20.19 12.27 2.51
C GLU A 567 -21.11 12.46 1.28
N ASP A 568 -20.79 13.38 0.37
CA ASP A 568 -21.65 13.72 -0.78
C ASP A 568 -20.92 13.87 -2.12
N GLY A 569 -19.59 13.71 -2.14
CA GLY A 569 -18.75 13.85 -3.33
C GLY A 569 -18.58 15.30 -3.82
N THR A 570 -18.96 16.29 -3.02
CA THR A 570 -18.82 17.71 -3.40
C THR A 570 -17.38 18.18 -3.32
N GLU A 571 -16.93 18.92 -4.33
CA GLU A 571 -15.60 19.53 -4.37
C GLU A 571 -15.65 20.90 -3.65
N ASN A 572 -14.94 21.02 -2.53
CA ASN A 572 -14.73 22.29 -1.82
C ASN A 572 -13.30 22.77 -2.05
N GLU A 573 -13.14 24.04 -2.38
CA GLU A 573 -11.81 24.65 -2.50
C GLU A 573 -11.39 25.18 -1.12
N GLU A 574 -10.30 24.64 -0.56
CA GLU A 574 -9.63 25.21 0.61
C GLU A 574 -8.34 25.91 0.17
N THR A 575 -8.21 27.18 0.53
CA THR A 575 -6.99 27.96 0.29
C THR A 575 -6.13 27.91 1.55
N ILE A 576 -5.02 27.18 1.47
CA ILE A 576 -4.04 27.08 2.55
C ILE A 576 -2.88 28.03 2.30
N GLU A 577 -2.45 28.71 3.36
CA GLU A 577 -1.24 29.53 3.36
C GLU A 577 -0.01 28.62 3.42
N ILE A 578 0.70 28.48 2.29
CA ILE A 578 1.95 27.72 2.18
C ILE A 578 3.10 28.52 2.79
N LYS A 579 3.07 29.85 2.56
CA LYS A 579 4.10 30.76 3.06
C LYS A 579 3.45 32.05 3.53
N SER A 580 3.73 32.42 4.77
CA SER A 580 3.23 33.66 5.34
C SER A 580 3.79 34.87 4.61
N ALA A 581 2.98 35.92 4.54
CA ALA A 581 3.42 37.21 4.07
C ALA A 581 4.65 37.64 4.88
N LYS A 582 5.69 38.09 4.18
CA LYS A 582 6.93 38.55 4.80
C LYS A 582 7.41 39.84 4.18
N GLN A 583 8.13 40.62 4.97
CA GLN A 583 8.85 41.77 4.46
C GLN A 583 10.23 41.35 3.99
N GLU A 584 10.56 41.67 2.74
CA GLU A 584 11.85 41.36 2.15
C GLU A 584 12.59 42.62 1.71
N TRP A 585 13.91 42.61 1.85
CA TRP A 585 14.76 43.68 1.35
C TRP A 585 15.04 43.47 -0.15
N GLN A 586 14.38 44.25 -1.00
CA GLN A 586 14.49 44.16 -2.46
C GLN A 586 14.94 45.50 -3.07
N PRO A 587 15.54 45.51 -4.27
CA PRO A 587 15.90 46.74 -4.96
C PRO A 587 14.64 47.52 -5.36
N LEU A 588 14.62 48.83 -5.05
CA LEU A 588 13.46 49.67 -5.36
C LEU A 588 13.38 49.93 -6.85
N VAL A 589 12.30 49.49 -7.48
CA VAL A 589 12.03 49.72 -8.90
C VAL A 589 11.78 51.20 -9.14
N ASN A 590 12.37 51.75 -10.22
CA ASN A 590 12.10 53.12 -10.63
C ASN A 590 10.68 53.22 -11.19
N PRO A 591 9.80 54.10 -10.68
CA PRO A 591 8.45 54.29 -11.22
C PRO A 591 8.39 54.68 -12.69
N GLU A 592 9.47 55.25 -13.23
CA GLU A 592 9.58 55.60 -14.65
C GLU A 592 9.97 54.40 -15.53
N TRP A 593 10.37 53.27 -14.93
CA TRP A 593 10.68 52.06 -15.68
C TRP A 593 9.41 51.36 -16.14
N ASN A 594 9.31 51.15 -17.45
CA ASN A 594 8.23 50.40 -18.07
C ASN A 594 8.69 48.95 -18.36
N PRO A 595 8.09 47.92 -17.73
CA PRO A 595 8.45 46.52 -17.99
C PRO A 595 8.05 46.01 -19.38
N ASP A 596 7.09 46.66 -20.04
CA ASP A 596 6.60 46.26 -21.36
C ASP A 596 7.45 46.85 -22.51
N GLU A 597 8.33 47.79 -22.19
CA GLU A 597 9.27 48.35 -23.16
C GLU A 597 10.50 47.48 -23.32
N TYR A 598 10.79 47.10 -24.56
CA TYR A 598 11.98 46.34 -24.88
C TYR A 598 13.25 47.20 -24.72
N TYR A 599 14.17 46.76 -23.87
CA TYR A 599 15.44 47.43 -23.67
C TYR A 599 16.52 46.94 -24.66
N THR A 600 17.03 47.86 -25.49
CA THR A 600 18.23 47.62 -26.30
C THR A 600 19.48 48.00 -25.50
N ARG A 601 20.30 47.00 -25.17
CA ARG A 601 21.59 47.17 -24.46
C ARG A 601 22.55 48.12 -25.18
N ARG A 602 23.38 48.85 -24.42
CA ARG A 602 24.27 49.90 -24.96
C ARG A 602 25.20 49.40 -26.05
N GLU A 603 25.74 48.18 -25.93
CA GLU A 603 26.58 47.56 -26.96
C GLU A 603 25.92 47.42 -28.34
N LYS A 604 24.59 47.48 -28.41
CA LYS A 604 23.81 47.36 -29.65
C LYS A 604 23.28 48.69 -30.15
N ARG A 605 23.63 49.79 -29.51
CA ARG A 605 23.20 51.15 -29.85
C ARG A 605 24.36 51.91 -30.51
N PRO A 606 24.21 52.43 -31.74
CA PRO A 606 25.31 53.04 -32.49
C PRO A 606 25.92 54.26 -31.81
N GLU A 607 25.13 54.98 -31.02
CA GLU A 607 25.55 56.14 -30.24
C GLU A 607 26.45 55.79 -29.05
N TRP A 608 26.62 54.52 -28.69
CA TRP A 608 27.51 54.10 -27.60
C TRP A 608 28.78 53.43 -28.12
N SER A 609 29.90 53.65 -27.43
CA SER A 609 31.15 52.94 -27.70
C SER A 609 31.95 52.72 -26.44
N ALA A 610 32.61 51.56 -26.37
CA ALA A 610 33.56 51.26 -25.31
C ALA A 610 34.86 52.04 -25.57
N VAL A 611 35.26 52.87 -24.61
CA VAL A 611 36.52 53.63 -24.68
C VAL A 611 37.53 52.99 -23.76
N GLY A 612 38.58 52.42 -24.35
CA GLY A 612 39.71 51.84 -23.65
C GLY A 612 40.57 52.91 -23.01
N MET A 613 40.65 52.85 -21.68
CA MET A 613 41.36 53.81 -20.85
C MET A 613 42.62 53.22 -20.21
N MET A 614 42.83 51.90 -20.31
CA MET A 614 44.06 51.26 -19.87
C MET A 614 44.25 49.93 -20.59
N GLY A 615 45.40 49.70 -21.22
CA GLY A 615 45.66 48.43 -21.89
C GLY A 615 46.48 48.57 -23.17
N LYS A 616 46.52 47.50 -23.96
CA LYS A 616 47.28 47.43 -25.22
C LYS A 616 46.34 47.60 -26.42
N LEU A 617 46.02 48.85 -26.72
CA LEU A 617 44.99 49.20 -27.70
C LEU A 617 45.55 49.36 -29.11
N LEU A 618 44.72 49.03 -30.10
CA LEU A 618 44.95 49.35 -31.50
C LEU A 618 44.38 50.72 -31.80
N VAL A 619 45.13 51.53 -32.54
CA VAL A 619 44.76 52.89 -32.92
C VAL A 619 45.01 53.10 -34.40
N ARG A 620 44.14 53.87 -35.04
CA ARG A 620 44.31 54.35 -36.41
C ARG A 620 45.52 55.28 -36.46
N ASP A 621 46.27 55.23 -37.54
CA ASP A 621 47.53 55.95 -37.70
C ASP A 621 47.63 56.57 -39.09
N ASP A 622 48.22 57.76 -39.19
CA ASP A 622 48.43 58.50 -40.44
C ASP A 622 49.66 58.05 -41.24
N GLY A 623 50.34 56.99 -40.79
CA GLY A 623 51.53 56.41 -41.39
C GLY A 623 52.85 56.98 -40.86
N THR A 624 52.83 58.04 -40.04
CA THR A 624 54.05 58.71 -39.57
C THR A 624 54.65 58.06 -38.33
N CYS A 625 53.85 57.36 -37.51
CA CYS A 625 54.30 56.78 -36.25
C CYS A 625 55.38 55.70 -36.45
N LYS A 626 56.37 55.65 -35.56
CA LYS A 626 57.45 54.64 -35.60
C LYS A 626 57.40 53.76 -34.37
N VAL A 627 57.64 52.47 -34.55
CA VAL A 627 57.88 51.53 -33.43
C VAL A 627 59.02 52.08 -32.61
N ASN A 628 58.87 52.06 -31.28
CA ASN A 628 59.78 52.70 -30.35
C ASN A 628 59.83 54.24 -30.39
N GLY A 629 58.88 54.89 -31.06
CA GLY A 629 58.60 56.32 -30.94
C GLY A 629 57.45 56.61 -29.98
N TYR A 630 56.93 57.84 -30.06
CA TYR A 630 55.69 58.25 -29.42
C TYR A 630 54.70 58.79 -30.46
N CYS A 631 53.42 58.81 -30.10
CA CYS A 631 52.37 59.40 -30.92
C CYS A 631 51.39 60.23 -30.08
N GLN A 632 50.78 61.22 -30.71
CA GLN A 632 49.61 61.93 -30.21
C GLN A 632 48.49 61.88 -31.25
N SER A 633 47.28 62.30 -30.89
CA SER A 633 46.21 62.48 -31.87
C SER A 633 46.48 63.69 -32.75
N ASN A 634 46.16 63.59 -34.04
CA ASN A 634 46.02 64.72 -34.95
C ASN A 634 44.57 65.28 -34.91
N ASP A 635 44.24 66.20 -35.84
CA ASP A 635 42.91 66.81 -35.96
C ASP A 635 41.79 65.84 -36.37
N ASP A 636 42.13 64.67 -36.89
CA ASP A 636 41.18 63.63 -37.31
C ASP A 636 40.93 62.56 -36.23
N GLY A 637 41.51 62.73 -35.04
CA GLY A 637 41.39 61.73 -33.96
C GLY A 637 42.27 60.49 -34.15
N ILE A 638 43.26 60.51 -35.05
CA ILE A 638 44.15 59.38 -35.34
C ILE A 638 45.58 59.67 -34.91
N ALA A 639 46.38 58.62 -34.72
CA ALA A 639 47.77 58.74 -34.30
C ALA A 639 48.64 59.42 -35.36
N THR A 640 49.45 60.37 -34.91
CA THR A 640 50.54 61.00 -35.65
C THR A 640 51.81 61.01 -34.80
N ALA A 641 52.97 60.95 -35.44
CA ALA A 641 54.26 60.92 -34.75
C ALA A 641 54.48 62.16 -33.89
N SER A 642 54.97 61.95 -32.67
CA SER A 642 55.28 63.03 -31.73
C SER A 642 56.47 62.64 -30.86
N ASP A 643 57.09 63.63 -30.22
CA ASP A 643 58.15 63.42 -29.24
C ASP A 643 57.61 63.06 -27.85
N ARG A 644 56.28 63.08 -27.68
CA ARG A 644 55.56 62.81 -26.43
C ARG A 644 54.23 62.09 -26.70
N GLY A 645 53.53 61.67 -25.66
CA GLY A 645 52.23 61.00 -25.76
C GLY A 645 52.32 59.49 -25.54
N TYR A 646 51.62 58.72 -26.36
CA TYR A 646 51.50 57.27 -26.19
C TYR A 646 52.67 56.52 -26.83
N ARG A 647 53.14 55.47 -26.15
CA ARG A 647 54.24 54.65 -26.64
C ARG A 647 53.77 53.71 -27.74
N VAL A 648 54.40 53.81 -28.92
CA VAL A 648 54.14 52.89 -30.05
C VAL A 648 54.89 51.59 -29.82
N MET A 649 54.14 50.51 -29.65
CA MET A 649 54.67 49.16 -29.40
C MET A 649 54.95 48.40 -30.68
N GLU A 650 54.05 48.51 -31.66
CA GLU A 650 54.04 47.70 -32.88
C GLU A 650 53.25 48.43 -33.97
N ARG A 651 53.63 48.22 -35.24
CA ARG A 651 52.79 48.56 -36.39
C ARG A 651 52.12 47.27 -36.88
N VAL A 652 50.80 47.21 -36.73
CA VAL A 652 50.01 45.99 -37.00
C VAL A 652 49.50 45.96 -38.44
N ALA A 653 49.24 47.13 -39.02
CA ALA A 653 48.90 47.30 -40.43
C ALA A 653 49.46 48.64 -40.96
N GLU A 654 49.26 48.92 -42.26
CA GLU A 654 49.71 50.17 -42.88
C GLU A 654 49.26 51.41 -42.09
N ASN A 655 47.99 51.44 -41.67
CA ASN A 655 47.37 52.56 -40.96
C ASN A 655 46.88 52.18 -39.54
N ILE A 656 47.46 51.13 -38.93
CA ILE A 656 47.09 50.69 -37.57
C ILE A 656 48.35 50.37 -36.77
N ILE A 657 48.46 50.99 -35.60
CA ILE A 657 49.53 50.74 -34.65
C ILE A 657 48.95 50.25 -33.31
N ARG A 658 49.77 49.55 -32.53
CA ARG A 658 49.46 49.19 -31.15
C ARG A 658 50.17 50.13 -30.21
N VAL A 659 49.41 50.71 -29.28
CA VAL A 659 49.90 51.57 -28.22
C VAL A 659 49.56 50.99 -26.86
N VAL A 660 50.28 51.43 -25.83
CA VAL A 660 49.89 51.18 -24.44
C VAL A 660 49.31 52.46 -23.85
N ILE A 661 48.07 52.37 -23.38
CA ILE A 661 47.43 53.38 -22.52
C ILE A 661 47.58 52.93 -21.07
N LYS A 662 47.86 53.89 -20.18
CA LYS A 662 48.03 53.69 -18.75
C LYS A 662 47.20 54.67 -17.96
#